data_AF-A0A3E0QE06-F1
#
_entry.id   AF-A0A3E0QE06-F1
#
_cell.length_a   1.000
_cell.length_b   1.000
_cell.length_c   1.000
_cell.angle_alpha   90.00
_cell.angle_beta   90.00
_cell.angle_gamma   90.00
#
_symmetry.space_group_name_H-M   'P 1'
#
loop_
_entity.id
_entity.type
_entity.pdbx_description
1 polymer ?
#
loop_
_entity_poly.entity_id
_entity_poly.type
_entity_poly.pdbx_seq_one_letter_code
_entity_poly.pdbx_strand_id
1 'polypeptide(L)'
;MNNTHQHLNIPQDKAPLRDYLFIPLFFTLYLAFAFFNDTGFNLEHFAERPISLASAEGIDVTKRSSQFYKILLFILSAGGILFQLTVRIQDFLRRDVLQILNGTAMAGFVLLFFHMLGTDVSDLIKMIIAVQIAAISGNFLFRTDNELLNQETFLKLFIWTLAVSYSVSFIPYHVISLSGAEIRFPLWMLFCVYVIMILFFIRKKAPALVDENEVLNRLALFSLPLAFIPASLVLATEISLIFNQAADRHIKPLFFYLLLLGLILIWAFFRYRHIAKQKPFSGNNILSEWLAIISAGIALMAFYKPTISVNPDLFEDANRVLPVMQYFEFGKIPFIDSFASHALQDFLTGFLYAMLNGYHPLGGFVYNFIIPVTVVLLIYKLVFRITKSIGLAFFISVCYPYTDFIFPNYYNLIPLSILALLSLTEKQSVKNYVLFFLSVIFMIFWRLDLGAANLIASGLCFILLAYASERFKVNFRNLIKGFMFIAIPLLLAFSAALMLRQGEVLSRFSEALGYVSSAQSYGLRDLAHGKDIRYFSLYFFMPMAVILAGVYAFLRIRKNHFVRAEHLHLSVTILFMSLFFIANFQRGLVRHTLAENWDTALTSFGFFIIAASVLYHPRLQSKSPLLSFYFLLAATLVVVNYKYNTPDFSRKSTYSLAVAGMRSPEFHKAGSESFERITDTGIETHGGFDALKKFLNLNIPATSTFLDFSNTPMLYHYTSRIVPDYFCQLPHTAHNEKMQNKLLDNFHAYDIPVVAFSNVPYTYWDALDGIPNSVRHYRIAEYIYRNYRPETILNKHTIWVKKDAKINRGEVEEIASIKDISELEISNAVRKDSNIVTIPNGESLVKGILKSPIHLKDEKSYCILIDFAAEHQGSMTVITALRKSEEKVYQKTEMRFSSGLNNLFVMIERESGENIMEEIELRLQENNQIRFLSLKVIGEDLPRDYFSFQPVDFNLKKIPFYWGNYDDENLASKSKVLNVIVDNALNVKAGHEIRFRLPENPDKSEGNYILITAKAAQGSNTDVIMNYGKSEKKNGGFSFNISSEPDLKKYKIRISTQFNWWNSSNDWLSLYPISSDIEIKKIELLSGD
;
A
#
# COMPACT_ATOMS: atom_id res chain seq x y z
N MET A 1 7.02 -64.80 54.05
CA MET A 1 5.76 -64.33 54.64
C MET A 1 6.08 -63.25 55.66
N ASN A 2 5.36 -62.14 55.85
CA ASN A 2 4.45 -61.34 55.01
C ASN A 2 4.66 -59.87 55.51
N ASN A 3 4.79 -58.81 54.70
CA ASN A 3 3.84 -58.19 53.78
C ASN A 3 2.48 -57.82 54.41
N THR A 4 1.92 -56.61 54.27
CA THR A 4 2.44 -55.31 53.77
C THR A 4 1.40 -54.22 54.08
N HIS A 5 1.78 -53.04 54.56
CA HIS A 5 0.95 -51.83 54.45
C HIS A 5 1.81 -50.56 54.35
N GLN A 6 2.04 -50.10 53.11
CA GLN A 6 2.34 -48.70 52.81
C GLN A 6 1.49 -48.31 51.59
N HIS A 7 0.64 -47.28 51.73
CA HIS A 7 -0.18 -46.80 50.63
C HIS A 7 0.63 -45.90 49.69
N LEU A 8 0.61 -46.25 48.41
CA LEU A 8 1.26 -45.51 47.33
C LEU A 8 0.47 -44.24 46.97
N ASN A 9 0.90 -43.08 47.46
CA ASN A 9 0.53 -41.79 46.87
C ASN A 9 1.34 -41.58 45.57
N ILE A 10 0.79 -42.02 44.44
CA ILE A 10 1.36 -41.75 43.11
C ILE A 10 0.83 -40.40 42.62
N PRO A 11 1.68 -39.41 42.31
CA PRO A 11 1.23 -38.19 41.64
C PRO A 11 0.68 -38.53 40.25
N GLN A 12 -0.52 -38.07 39.92
CA GLN A 12 -0.98 -38.11 38.53
C GLN A 12 -0.16 -37.13 37.69
N ASP A 13 0.56 -37.63 36.69
CA ASP A 13 1.18 -36.79 35.64
C ASP A 13 0.08 -35.98 34.95
N LYS A 14 0.12 -34.64 35.11
CA LYS A 14 -0.85 -33.75 34.44
C LYS A 14 -0.84 -33.98 32.94
N ALA A 15 -2.02 -34.14 32.35
CA ALA A 15 -2.17 -34.37 30.93
C ALA A 15 -1.40 -33.29 30.12
N PRO A 16 -0.58 -33.65 29.13
CA PRO A 16 0.12 -32.66 28.33
C PRO A 16 -0.85 -32.03 27.33
N LEU A 17 -0.69 -30.71 27.15
CA LEU A 17 -1.59 -29.80 26.44
C LEU A 17 -2.21 -30.31 25.13
N ARG A 18 -1.46 -31.11 24.35
CA ARG A 18 -1.93 -31.67 23.07
C ARG A 18 -3.18 -32.54 23.20
N ASP A 19 -3.40 -33.11 24.38
CA ASP A 19 -4.46 -34.10 24.65
C ASP A 19 -5.81 -33.43 25.02
N TYR A 20 -5.90 -32.09 25.06
CA TYR A 20 -7.15 -31.34 25.33
C TYR A 20 -7.29 -29.95 24.65
N LEU A 21 -6.31 -29.52 23.85
CA LEU A 21 -6.25 -28.17 23.26
C LEU A 21 -7.51 -27.77 22.46
N PHE A 22 -8.11 -28.68 21.71
CA PHE A 22 -9.24 -28.39 20.83
C PHE A 22 -10.58 -28.27 21.56
N ILE A 23 -10.71 -28.83 22.77
CA ILE A 23 -11.96 -28.81 23.55
C ILE A 23 -12.41 -27.37 23.87
N PRO A 24 -11.60 -26.53 24.58
CA PRO A 24 -12.01 -25.16 24.86
C PRO A 24 -12.06 -24.32 23.58
N LEU A 25 -11.23 -24.59 22.57
CA LEU A 25 -11.26 -23.89 21.28
C LEU A 25 -12.63 -24.05 20.59
N PHE A 26 -13.09 -25.29 20.40
CA PHE A 26 -14.35 -25.60 19.74
C PHE A 26 -15.53 -24.88 20.41
N PHE A 27 -15.67 -24.99 21.73
CA PHE A 27 -16.75 -24.32 22.45
C PHE A 27 -16.60 -22.79 22.44
N THR A 28 -15.38 -22.24 22.47
CA THR A 28 -15.17 -20.79 22.35
C THR A 28 -15.66 -20.25 21.02
N LEU A 29 -15.37 -20.96 19.93
CA LEU A 29 -15.74 -20.53 18.58
C LEU A 29 -17.21 -20.78 18.26
N TYR A 30 -17.80 -21.86 18.79
CA TYR A 30 -19.24 -22.08 18.74
C TYR A 30 -20.02 -20.95 19.46
N LEU A 31 -19.56 -20.55 20.65
CA LEU A 31 -20.15 -19.41 21.38
C LEU A 31 -19.92 -18.08 20.63
N ALA A 32 -18.72 -17.84 20.10
CA ALA A 32 -18.44 -16.63 19.34
C ALA A 32 -19.30 -16.52 18.06
N PHE A 33 -19.53 -17.64 17.37
CA PHE A 33 -20.47 -17.71 16.26
C PHE A 33 -21.89 -17.37 16.71
N ALA A 34 -22.39 -18.04 17.76
CA ALA A 34 -23.74 -17.84 18.28
C ALA A 34 -24.03 -16.42 18.82
N PHE A 35 -23.02 -15.70 19.34
CA PHE A 35 -23.21 -14.35 19.90
C PHE A 35 -23.01 -13.20 18.90
N PHE A 36 -22.35 -13.41 17.76
CA PHE A 36 -21.95 -12.32 16.85
C PHE A 36 -22.49 -12.44 15.41
N ASN A 37 -23.29 -13.46 15.10
CA ASN A 37 -23.84 -13.70 13.76
C ASN A 37 -24.65 -12.51 13.19
N ASP A 38 -25.41 -11.80 14.03
CA ASP A 38 -26.42 -10.84 13.59
C ASP A 38 -25.95 -9.37 13.60
N THR A 39 -24.64 -9.13 13.57
CA THR A 39 -24.08 -7.77 13.68
C THR A 39 -24.09 -6.99 12.35
N GLY A 40 -24.95 -5.96 12.26
CA GLY A 40 -24.97 -5.01 11.15
C GLY A 40 -23.82 -4.00 11.16
N PHE A 41 -23.52 -3.42 9.98
CA PHE A 41 -22.42 -2.45 9.76
C PHE A 41 -22.91 -1.11 9.19
N ASN A 42 -24.16 -0.72 9.49
CA ASN A 42 -24.75 0.52 8.99
C ASN A 42 -24.06 1.75 9.59
N LEU A 43 -23.92 2.79 8.77
CA LEU A 43 -23.43 4.10 9.17
C LEU A 43 -24.52 4.87 9.94
N GLU A 44 -24.22 5.24 11.19
CA GLU A 44 -25.16 5.87 12.13
C GLU A 44 -24.69 7.25 12.63
N HIS A 45 -23.46 7.66 12.28
CA HIS A 45 -22.87 8.96 12.65
C HIS A 45 -22.00 9.48 11.50
N PHE A 46 -21.96 10.81 11.27
CA PHE A 46 -21.21 11.43 10.17
C PHE A 46 -20.30 12.62 10.57
N ALA A 47 -19.82 12.63 11.81
CA ALA A 47 -18.93 13.66 12.36
C ALA A 47 -17.62 13.87 11.55
N GLU A 48 -17.16 15.13 11.47
CA GLU A 48 -16.06 15.63 10.59
C GLU A 48 -16.24 15.33 9.07
N ARG A 49 -17.38 14.74 8.66
CA ARG A 49 -17.83 14.50 7.28
C ARG A 49 -16.79 13.82 6.36
N PRO A 50 -16.29 12.61 6.70
CA PRO A 50 -15.37 11.85 5.84
C PRO A 50 -16.10 11.30 4.60
N ILE A 51 -15.94 11.98 3.47
CA ILE A 51 -16.52 11.58 2.18
C ILE A 51 -15.63 10.51 1.53
N SER A 52 -16.15 9.28 1.43
CA SER A 52 -15.46 8.10 0.91
C SER A 52 -16.44 7.15 0.22
N LEU A 53 -15.91 6.11 -0.44
CA LEU A 53 -16.73 5.04 -1.03
C LEU A 53 -17.60 4.33 0.03
N ALA A 54 -17.04 3.96 1.19
CA ALA A 54 -17.82 3.36 2.27
C ALA A 54 -18.92 4.28 2.81
N SER A 55 -18.62 5.58 2.98
CA SER A 55 -19.61 6.60 3.36
C SER A 55 -20.71 6.74 2.30
N ALA A 56 -20.36 6.71 1.01
CA ALA A 56 -21.30 6.78 -0.09
C ALA A 56 -22.22 5.56 -0.19
N GLU A 57 -21.82 4.41 0.34
CA GLU A 57 -22.62 3.17 0.34
C GLU A 57 -23.31 2.88 1.67
N GLY A 58 -22.98 3.66 2.72
CA GLY A 58 -23.65 3.67 4.02
C GLY A 58 -23.08 2.70 5.04
N ILE A 59 -21.77 2.46 4.98
CA ILE A 59 -21.07 1.45 5.78
C ILE A 59 -20.15 2.14 6.78
N ASP A 60 -20.30 1.76 8.05
CA ASP A 60 -19.36 2.11 9.11
C ASP A 60 -18.22 1.07 9.13
N VAL A 61 -17.05 1.52 8.67
CA VAL A 61 -15.86 0.69 8.56
C VAL A 61 -15.12 0.62 9.90
N THR A 62 -15.27 1.64 10.75
CA THR A 62 -14.77 1.65 12.12
C THR A 62 -15.48 0.61 12.99
N LYS A 63 -16.79 0.38 12.79
CA LYS A 63 -17.54 -0.71 13.41
C LYS A 63 -16.91 -2.07 13.11
N ARG A 64 -16.45 -2.35 11.89
CA ARG A 64 -15.78 -3.63 11.54
C ARG A 64 -14.56 -3.90 12.41
N SER A 65 -13.64 -2.93 12.49
CA SER A 65 -12.46 -3.02 13.34
C SER A 65 -12.86 -3.15 14.83
N SER A 66 -13.88 -2.41 15.28
CA SER A 66 -14.40 -2.54 16.66
C SER A 66 -14.96 -3.94 16.94
N GLN A 67 -15.70 -4.54 15.99
CA GLN A 67 -16.30 -5.87 16.14
C GLN A 67 -15.22 -6.96 16.10
N PHE A 68 -14.21 -6.83 15.24
CA PHE A 68 -13.04 -7.71 15.27
C PHE A 68 -12.37 -7.72 16.65
N TYR A 69 -12.15 -6.54 17.26
CA TYR A 69 -11.57 -6.46 18.60
C TYR A 69 -12.51 -6.95 19.71
N LYS A 70 -13.84 -6.74 19.60
CA LYS A 70 -14.85 -7.31 20.52
C LYS A 70 -14.89 -8.84 20.44
N ILE A 71 -14.95 -9.40 19.23
CA ILE A 71 -14.92 -10.86 18.98
C ILE A 71 -13.60 -11.46 19.48
N LEU A 72 -12.46 -10.81 19.23
CA LEU A 72 -11.17 -11.26 19.74
C LEU A 72 -11.12 -11.23 21.27
N LEU A 73 -11.60 -10.16 21.91
CA LEU A 73 -11.66 -10.06 23.37
C LEU A 73 -12.60 -11.10 23.98
N PHE A 74 -13.72 -11.39 23.31
CA PHE A 74 -14.63 -12.49 23.68
C PHE A 74 -13.93 -13.85 23.55
N ILE A 75 -13.27 -14.14 22.43
CA ILE A 75 -12.53 -15.39 22.21
C ILE A 75 -11.40 -15.56 23.23
N LEU A 76 -10.66 -14.49 23.57
CA LEU A 76 -9.59 -14.55 24.58
C LEU A 76 -10.11 -14.72 26.01
N SER A 77 -11.25 -14.10 26.35
CA SER A 77 -11.85 -14.20 27.69
C SER A 77 -12.63 -15.51 27.89
N ALA A 78 -13.59 -15.82 27.02
CA ALA A 78 -14.34 -17.08 27.03
C ALA A 78 -13.40 -18.27 26.84
N GLY A 79 -12.45 -18.19 25.90
CA GLY A 79 -11.41 -19.21 25.71
C GLY A 79 -10.45 -19.32 26.89
N GLY A 80 -10.11 -18.21 27.56
CA GLY A 80 -9.35 -18.24 28.81
C GLY A 80 -10.09 -18.95 29.95
N ILE A 81 -11.40 -18.69 30.10
CA ILE A 81 -12.27 -19.33 31.09
C ILE A 81 -12.46 -20.81 30.78
N LEU A 82 -12.83 -21.16 29.54
CA LEU A 82 -13.00 -22.54 29.09
C LEU A 82 -11.69 -23.32 29.18
N PHE A 83 -10.55 -22.72 28.85
CA PHE A 83 -9.24 -23.35 29.02
C PHE A 83 -8.91 -23.61 30.49
N GLN A 84 -9.16 -22.67 31.40
CA GLN A 84 -8.99 -22.88 32.84
C GLN A 84 -9.93 -23.96 33.38
N LEU A 85 -11.17 -24.03 32.87
CA LEU A 85 -12.15 -25.06 33.20
C LEU A 85 -11.65 -26.43 32.73
N THR A 86 -11.24 -26.58 31.46
CA THR A 86 -10.61 -27.80 30.92
C THR A 86 -9.34 -28.18 31.70
N VAL A 87 -8.52 -27.21 32.10
CA VAL A 87 -7.31 -27.44 32.90
C VAL A 87 -7.61 -27.92 34.33
N ARG A 88 -8.79 -27.60 34.88
CA ARG A 88 -9.26 -28.17 36.16
C ARG A 88 -9.92 -29.54 35.96
N ILE A 89 -10.66 -29.75 34.86
CA ILE A 89 -11.37 -30.99 34.56
C ILE A 89 -10.40 -32.10 34.05
N GLN A 90 -9.27 -31.76 33.44
CA GLN A 90 -8.26 -32.75 33.00
C GLN A 90 -7.78 -33.64 34.17
N ASP A 91 -7.71 -33.07 35.38
CA ASP A 91 -7.22 -33.76 36.57
C ASP A 91 -8.25 -34.80 37.09
N PHE A 92 -9.43 -34.90 36.45
CA PHE A 92 -10.50 -35.89 36.70
C PHE A 92 -10.73 -36.84 35.50
N LEU A 93 -9.97 -36.74 34.41
CA LEU A 93 -10.20 -37.50 33.18
C LEU A 93 -8.89 -38.11 32.63
N ARG A 94 -8.88 -39.44 32.34
CA ARG A 94 -7.76 -40.06 31.63
C ARG A 94 -7.51 -39.38 30.29
N ARG A 95 -6.23 -39.38 29.96
CA ARG A 95 -5.65 -39.03 28.66
C ARG A 95 -6.44 -39.50 27.44
N ASP A 96 -6.88 -40.76 27.39
CA ASP A 96 -7.53 -41.34 26.21
C ASP A 96 -8.91 -40.72 25.96
N VAL A 97 -9.66 -40.56 27.05
CA VAL A 97 -10.95 -39.85 27.08
C VAL A 97 -10.76 -38.40 26.67
N LEU A 98 -9.71 -37.76 27.21
CA LEU A 98 -9.26 -36.45 26.79
C LEU A 98 -8.95 -36.40 25.29
N GLN A 99 -8.26 -37.40 24.74
CA GLN A 99 -7.93 -37.49 23.31
C GLN A 99 -9.15 -37.71 22.43
N ILE A 100 -10.16 -38.48 22.86
CA ILE A 100 -11.43 -38.63 22.13
C ILE A 100 -12.22 -37.32 22.19
N LEU A 101 -12.34 -36.68 23.36
CA LEU A 101 -12.93 -35.34 23.52
C LEU A 101 -12.24 -34.31 22.60
N ASN A 102 -10.91 -34.33 22.56
CA ASN A 102 -10.08 -33.42 21.78
C ASN A 102 -10.13 -33.70 20.27
N GLY A 103 -10.18 -34.98 19.85
CA GLY A 103 -10.33 -35.38 18.46
C GLY A 103 -11.73 -35.10 17.91
N THR A 104 -12.77 -35.28 18.73
CA THR A 104 -14.15 -34.92 18.36
C THR A 104 -14.36 -33.41 18.39
N ALA A 105 -13.76 -32.67 19.32
CA ALA A 105 -13.72 -31.21 19.28
C ALA A 105 -12.94 -30.67 18.06
N MET A 106 -11.86 -31.35 17.63
CA MET A 106 -11.16 -31.06 16.38
C MET A 106 -12.07 -31.28 15.16
N ALA A 107 -12.85 -32.37 15.14
CA ALA A 107 -13.86 -32.58 14.09
C ALA A 107 -14.98 -31.51 14.14
N GLY A 108 -15.41 -31.10 15.33
CA GLY A 108 -16.40 -30.02 15.51
C GLY A 108 -15.90 -28.67 15.02
N PHE A 109 -14.61 -28.37 15.25
CA PHE A 109 -13.93 -27.20 14.68
C PHE A 109 -13.90 -27.24 13.14
N VAL A 110 -13.66 -28.41 12.54
CA VAL A 110 -13.72 -28.60 11.08
C VAL A 110 -15.15 -28.45 10.55
N LEU A 111 -16.17 -28.92 11.26
CA LEU A 111 -17.57 -28.69 10.89
C LEU A 111 -17.96 -27.20 10.97
N LEU A 112 -17.55 -26.47 12.02
CA LEU A 112 -17.78 -25.02 12.10
C LEU A 112 -17.17 -24.29 10.88
N PHE A 113 -16.00 -24.74 10.41
CA PHE A 113 -15.40 -24.21 9.17
C PHE A 113 -16.26 -24.54 7.93
N PHE A 114 -16.74 -25.77 7.75
CA PHE A 114 -17.68 -26.10 6.66
C PHE A 114 -19.02 -25.33 6.75
N HIS A 115 -19.49 -25.01 7.96
CA HIS A 115 -20.67 -24.18 8.15
C HIS A 115 -20.47 -22.77 7.62
N MET A 116 -19.30 -22.17 7.89
CA MET A 116 -18.92 -20.86 7.35
C MET A 116 -18.76 -20.85 5.82
N LEU A 117 -18.47 -22.01 5.21
CA LEU A 117 -18.50 -22.20 3.75
C LEU A 117 -19.94 -22.39 3.19
N GLY A 118 -20.98 -22.22 4.00
CA GLY A 118 -22.38 -22.31 3.59
C GLY A 118 -22.97 -23.73 3.60
N THR A 119 -22.28 -24.71 4.20
CA THR A 119 -22.80 -26.08 4.33
C THR A 119 -23.68 -26.19 5.59
N ASP A 120 -24.88 -26.78 5.49
CA ASP A 120 -25.61 -27.17 6.70
C ASP A 120 -24.96 -28.43 7.30
N VAL A 121 -24.46 -28.26 8.52
CA VAL A 121 -23.83 -29.30 9.35
C VAL A 121 -24.39 -29.27 10.78
N SER A 122 -25.52 -28.61 10.98
CA SER A 122 -26.08 -28.28 12.30
C SER A 122 -26.34 -29.53 13.15
N ASP A 123 -26.81 -30.63 12.57
CA ASP A 123 -26.99 -31.91 13.27
C ASP A 123 -25.69 -32.68 13.53
N LEU A 124 -24.69 -32.55 12.63
CA LEU A 124 -23.37 -33.17 12.83
C LEU A 124 -22.62 -32.51 14.01
N ILE A 125 -22.82 -31.21 14.24
CA ILE A 125 -22.32 -30.50 15.43
C ILE A 125 -22.98 -31.04 16.72
N LYS A 126 -24.30 -31.26 16.71
CA LYS A 126 -25.02 -31.88 17.85
C LYS A 126 -24.52 -33.29 18.14
N MET A 127 -24.31 -34.10 17.10
CA MET A 127 -23.73 -35.45 17.22
C MET A 127 -22.35 -35.43 17.90
N ILE A 128 -21.48 -34.50 17.53
CA ILE A 128 -20.14 -34.38 18.14
C ILE A 128 -20.20 -34.07 19.63
N ILE A 129 -21.16 -33.26 20.08
CA ILE A 129 -21.37 -33.00 21.52
C ILE A 129 -21.81 -34.29 22.25
N ALA A 130 -22.66 -35.11 21.63
CA ALA A 130 -23.06 -36.41 22.18
C ALA A 130 -21.88 -37.40 22.26
N VAL A 131 -21.02 -37.48 21.23
CA VAL A 131 -19.81 -38.32 21.29
C VAL A 131 -18.81 -37.81 22.34
N GLN A 132 -18.74 -36.51 22.60
CA GLN A 132 -17.95 -35.97 23.71
C GLN A 132 -18.47 -36.44 25.08
N ILE A 133 -19.79 -36.53 25.28
CA ILE A 133 -20.38 -37.09 26.51
C ILE A 133 -20.07 -38.59 26.64
N ALA A 134 -20.20 -39.36 25.54
CA ALA A 134 -19.80 -40.77 25.53
C ALA A 134 -18.31 -40.97 25.84
N ALA A 135 -17.44 -40.10 25.31
CA ALA A 135 -16.01 -40.13 25.52
C ALA A 135 -15.63 -40.05 27.01
N ILE A 136 -16.30 -39.19 27.80
CA ILE A 136 -16.06 -39.01 29.25
C ILE A 136 -16.03 -40.36 30.01
N SER A 137 -16.82 -41.33 29.54
CA SER A 137 -17.01 -42.65 30.15
C SER A 137 -15.88 -43.67 29.87
N GLY A 138 -15.04 -43.48 28.85
CA GLY A 138 -14.05 -44.47 28.36
C GLY A 138 -12.79 -44.67 29.22
N ASN A 139 -12.91 -44.61 30.54
CA ASN A 139 -11.93 -43.93 31.39
C ASN A 139 -10.99 -44.85 32.21
N PHE A 140 -10.50 -46.02 31.72
CA PHE A 140 -9.72 -46.93 32.61
C PHE A 140 -8.48 -47.77 32.17
N LEU A 141 -7.96 -47.79 30.92
CA LEU A 141 -6.93 -48.81 30.51
C LEU A 141 -5.57 -48.33 29.89
N PHE A 142 -4.59 -48.01 30.76
CA PHE A 142 -3.10 -48.15 30.60
C PHE A 142 -2.22 -47.32 29.60
N ARG A 143 -0.91 -47.65 29.54
CA ARG A 143 0.34 -46.84 29.28
C ARG A 143 1.49 -47.73 28.69
N THR A 144 2.66 -47.34 28.14
CA THR A 144 3.30 -46.12 27.52
C THR A 144 4.72 -46.47 26.95
N ASP A 145 5.21 -45.73 25.93
CA ASP A 145 6.65 -45.35 25.67
C ASP A 145 7.70 -46.46 25.30
N ASN A 146 8.93 -46.22 24.77
CA ASN A 146 9.70 -45.03 24.30
C ASN A 146 10.76 -45.42 23.20
N GLU A 147 11.15 -44.57 22.23
CA GLU A 147 12.39 -43.73 22.10
C GLU A 147 13.77 -44.44 22.08
N LEU A 148 14.86 -43.92 21.45
CA LEU A 148 15.08 -42.69 20.65
C LEU A 148 15.89 -42.99 19.33
N LEU A 149 17.04 -42.45 18.86
CA LEU A 149 17.98 -41.35 19.23
C LEU A 149 18.48 -40.62 17.94
N ASN A 150 19.75 -40.16 17.86
CA ASN A 150 20.30 -39.21 16.86
C ASN A 150 21.83 -39.41 16.70
N GLN A 151 22.53 -39.26 15.56
CA GLN A 151 22.27 -38.69 14.21
C GLN A 151 22.51 -37.16 13.99
N GLU A 152 23.37 -36.49 14.78
CA GLU A 152 23.63 -35.02 14.66
C GLU A 152 25.02 -34.61 14.10
N THR A 153 26.05 -35.44 14.23
CA THR A 153 27.47 -35.01 14.11
C THR A 153 27.93 -34.77 12.66
N PHE A 154 27.54 -35.64 11.74
CA PHE A 154 28.00 -35.64 10.34
C PHE A 154 27.66 -34.33 9.59
N LEU A 155 26.47 -33.78 9.83
CA LEU A 155 25.95 -32.61 9.10
C LEU A 155 26.80 -31.35 9.29
N LYS A 156 27.40 -31.20 10.49
CA LYS A 156 28.14 -29.99 10.88
C LYS A 156 29.43 -29.81 10.08
N LEU A 157 30.08 -30.91 9.70
CA LEU A 157 31.31 -30.92 8.92
C LEU A 157 31.08 -30.51 7.45
N PHE A 158 29.95 -30.93 6.88
CA PHE A 158 29.58 -30.68 5.48
C PHE A 158 29.28 -29.20 5.19
N ILE A 159 28.57 -28.53 6.10
CA ILE A 159 28.14 -27.13 5.93
C ILE A 159 29.32 -26.16 5.93
N TRP A 160 30.36 -26.41 6.72
CA TRP A 160 31.55 -25.54 6.80
C TRP A 160 32.30 -25.45 5.46
N THR A 161 32.56 -26.60 4.84
CA THR A 161 33.40 -26.68 3.63
C THR A 161 32.71 -26.14 2.38
N LEU A 162 31.38 -26.28 2.28
CA LEU A 162 30.57 -25.65 1.23
C LEU A 162 30.66 -24.13 1.27
N ALA A 163 30.58 -23.53 2.46
CA ALA A 163 30.62 -22.08 2.62
C ALA A 163 31.96 -21.50 2.12
N VAL A 164 33.09 -22.02 2.63
CA VAL A 164 34.44 -21.55 2.25
C VAL A 164 34.63 -21.57 0.74
N SER A 165 34.20 -22.66 0.10
CA SER A 165 34.42 -22.91 -1.31
C SER A 165 33.55 -22.03 -2.22
N TYR A 166 32.34 -21.68 -1.78
CA TYR A 166 31.45 -20.77 -2.50
C TYR A 166 32.06 -19.36 -2.63
N SER A 167 32.61 -18.79 -1.56
CA SER A 167 33.07 -17.39 -1.57
C SER A 167 34.33 -17.15 -2.40
N VAL A 168 35.27 -18.11 -2.43
CA VAL A 168 36.48 -18.01 -3.26
C VAL A 168 36.14 -18.11 -4.75
N SER A 169 35.05 -18.80 -5.11
CA SER A 169 34.66 -19.03 -6.50
C SER A 169 34.28 -17.75 -7.30
N PHE A 170 34.04 -16.63 -6.61
CA PHE A 170 33.81 -15.33 -7.24
C PHE A 170 35.09 -14.72 -7.85
N ILE A 171 36.28 -15.03 -7.30
CA ILE A 171 37.53 -14.42 -7.78
C ILE A 171 37.81 -14.78 -9.26
N PRO A 172 37.81 -16.06 -9.69
CA PRO A 172 38.01 -16.39 -11.10
C PRO A 172 36.86 -15.88 -11.99
N TYR A 173 35.62 -15.91 -11.49
CA TYR A 173 34.45 -15.45 -12.25
C TYR A 173 34.58 -13.97 -12.63
N HIS A 174 35.00 -13.11 -11.71
CA HIS A 174 35.18 -11.68 -11.97
C HIS A 174 36.40 -11.35 -12.83
N VAL A 175 37.51 -12.08 -12.70
CA VAL A 175 38.69 -11.89 -13.59
C VAL A 175 38.33 -12.20 -15.04
N ILE A 176 37.47 -13.20 -15.27
CA ILE A 176 37.10 -13.68 -16.61
C ILE A 176 35.88 -12.91 -17.19
N SER A 177 34.95 -12.42 -16.35
CA SER A 177 33.88 -11.53 -16.82
C SER A 177 34.46 -10.19 -17.30
N LEU A 178 35.50 -9.67 -16.64
CA LEU A 178 36.25 -8.48 -17.08
C LEU A 178 37.03 -8.69 -18.39
N SER A 179 37.25 -9.93 -18.84
CA SER A 179 37.79 -10.25 -20.17
C SER A 179 36.70 -10.63 -21.18
N GLY A 180 35.41 -10.41 -20.88
CA GLY A 180 34.29 -10.61 -21.80
C GLY A 180 33.97 -12.07 -22.16
N ALA A 181 34.48 -13.06 -21.43
CA ALA A 181 34.34 -14.48 -21.80
C ALA A 181 33.23 -15.19 -21.00
N GLU A 182 32.34 -15.92 -21.71
CA GLU A 182 31.26 -16.69 -21.07
C GLU A 182 31.78 -17.94 -20.35
N ILE A 183 31.60 -18.00 -19.02
CA ILE A 183 31.77 -19.24 -18.26
C ILE A 183 30.44 -20.00 -18.20
N ARG A 184 30.36 -21.14 -18.89
CA ARG A 184 29.21 -22.05 -18.86
C ARG A 184 29.30 -23.16 -17.80
N PHE A 185 30.43 -23.30 -17.12
CA PHE A 185 30.68 -24.40 -16.16
C PHE A 185 30.79 -23.94 -14.69
N PRO A 186 30.23 -24.64 -13.70
CA PRO A 186 30.20 -24.17 -12.31
C PRO A 186 31.52 -24.45 -11.57
N LEU A 187 32.54 -23.60 -11.80
CA LEU A 187 33.91 -23.74 -11.26
C LEU A 187 33.97 -23.92 -9.73
N TRP A 188 32.97 -23.44 -8.99
CA TRP A 188 32.85 -23.63 -7.55
C TRP A 188 32.84 -25.11 -7.13
N MET A 189 32.29 -26.02 -7.95
CA MET A 189 32.29 -27.46 -7.63
C MET A 189 33.69 -28.05 -7.63
N LEU A 190 34.54 -27.67 -8.59
CA LEU A 190 35.93 -28.12 -8.65
C LEU A 190 36.72 -27.60 -7.43
N PHE A 191 36.47 -26.34 -7.03
CA PHE A 191 37.09 -25.77 -5.84
C PHE A 191 36.59 -26.42 -4.53
N CYS A 192 35.31 -26.77 -4.42
CA CYS A 192 34.78 -27.58 -3.31
C CYS A 192 35.55 -28.90 -3.17
N VAL A 193 35.72 -29.65 -4.27
CA VAL A 193 36.46 -30.91 -4.28
C VAL A 193 37.92 -30.69 -3.88
N TYR A 194 38.58 -29.66 -4.41
CA TYR A 194 39.97 -29.34 -4.08
C TYR A 194 40.17 -29.00 -2.59
N VAL A 195 39.27 -28.20 -2.00
CA VAL A 195 39.31 -27.85 -0.57
C VAL A 195 39.06 -29.08 0.30
N ILE A 196 38.07 -29.92 -0.05
CA ILE A 196 37.81 -31.20 0.65
C ILE A 196 39.04 -32.10 0.59
N MET A 197 39.69 -32.22 -0.56
CA MET A 197 40.92 -33.01 -0.74
C MET A 197 42.08 -32.45 0.09
N ILE A 198 42.29 -31.13 0.10
CA ILE A 198 43.35 -30.49 0.91
C ILE A 198 43.11 -30.74 2.41
N LEU A 199 41.87 -30.59 2.89
CA LEU A 199 41.52 -30.87 4.29
C LEU A 199 41.74 -32.34 4.65
N PHE A 200 41.40 -33.26 3.74
CA PHE A 200 41.65 -34.70 3.90
C PHE A 200 43.17 -35.01 3.94
N PHE A 201 43.97 -34.35 3.11
CA PHE A 201 45.44 -34.48 3.13
C PHE A 201 46.09 -33.87 4.39
N ILE A 202 45.57 -32.74 4.90
CA ILE A 202 45.99 -32.15 6.18
C ILE A 202 45.66 -33.10 7.33
N ARG A 203 44.45 -33.68 7.35
CA ARG A 203 44.04 -34.70 8.33
C ARG A 203 44.98 -35.91 8.33
N LYS A 204 45.48 -36.32 7.16
CA LYS A 204 46.43 -37.43 7.01
C LYS A 204 47.89 -37.09 7.42
N LYS A 205 48.19 -35.82 7.74
CA LYS A 205 49.54 -35.35 8.15
C LYS A 205 49.61 -34.68 9.53
N ALA A 206 48.48 -34.37 10.16
CA ALA A 206 48.47 -33.83 11.52
C ALA A 206 48.76 -34.94 12.55
N PRO A 207 49.66 -34.73 13.54
CA PRO A 207 49.81 -35.66 14.65
C PRO A 207 48.56 -35.65 15.54
N ALA A 208 48.27 -36.78 16.18
CA ALA A 208 47.02 -37.05 16.92
C ALA A 208 46.89 -36.32 18.29
N LEU A 209 47.36 -35.07 18.37
CA LEU A 209 47.45 -34.25 19.59
C LEU A 209 46.71 -32.91 19.48
N VAL A 210 45.90 -32.70 18.44
CA VAL A 210 45.09 -31.48 18.24
C VAL A 210 43.63 -31.86 18.02
N ASP A 211 42.72 -31.22 18.75
CA ASP A 211 41.27 -31.38 18.57
C ASP A 211 40.87 -30.94 17.14
N GLU A 212 40.21 -31.83 16.39
CA GLU A 212 39.71 -31.53 15.03
C GLU A 212 38.83 -30.28 15.02
N ASN A 213 38.06 -30.04 16.09
CA ASN A 213 37.24 -28.83 16.24
C ASN A 213 38.11 -27.58 16.39
N GLU A 214 39.22 -27.63 17.13
CA GLU A 214 40.07 -26.46 17.32
C GLU A 214 40.73 -26.02 16.01
N VAL A 215 41.19 -26.97 15.19
CA VAL A 215 41.73 -26.66 13.85
C VAL A 215 40.68 -26.00 12.96
N LEU A 216 39.46 -26.57 12.90
CA LEU A 216 38.33 -26.00 12.15
C LEU A 216 37.97 -24.58 12.62
N ASN A 217 37.94 -24.36 13.95
CA ASN A 217 37.57 -23.06 14.53
C ASN A 217 38.64 -22.00 14.25
N ARG A 218 39.93 -22.36 14.28
CA ARG A 218 41.05 -21.48 13.90
C ARG A 218 41.02 -21.12 12.41
N LEU A 219 40.75 -22.10 11.53
CA LEU A 219 40.59 -21.87 10.09
C LEU A 219 39.39 -20.96 9.76
N ALA A 220 38.25 -21.18 10.42
CA ALA A 220 37.05 -20.34 10.28
C ALA A 220 37.26 -18.89 10.73
N LEU A 221 38.04 -18.67 11.80
CA LEU A 221 38.40 -17.33 12.28
C LEU A 221 39.36 -16.61 11.32
N PHE A 222 40.29 -17.34 10.71
CA PHE A 222 41.23 -16.79 9.73
C PHE A 222 40.51 -16.36 8.44
N SER A 223 39.60 -17.18 7.93
CA SER A 223 38.89 -16.91 6.67
C SER A 223 37.77 -15.86 6.80
N LEU A 224 37.47 -15.33 8.00
CA LEU A 224 36.38 -14.37 8.20
C LEU A 224 36.39 -13.15 7.27
N PRO A 225 37.53 -12.52 6.95
CA PRO A 225 37.58 -11.42 5.99
C PRO A 225 37.17 -11.81 4.56
N LEU A 226 37.36 -13.07 4.15
CA LEU A 226 37.05 -13.54 2.80
C LEU A 226 35.54 -13.55 2.51
N ALA A 227 34.70 -13.53 3.55
CA ALA A 227 33.25 -13.42 3.41
C ALA A 227 32.81 -12.09 2.74
N PHE A 228 33.66 -11.05 2.75
CA PHE A 228 33.37 -9.75 2.15
C PHE A 228 33.61 -9.69 0.63
N ILE A 229 34.20 -10.72 0.01
CA ILE A 229 34.54 -10.73 -1.42
C ILE A 229 33.32 -10.49 -2.33
N PRO A 230 32.12 -11.10 -2.11
CA PRO A 230 30.95 -10.81 -2.92
C PRO A 230 30.42 -9.36 -2.74
N ALA A 231 30.75 -8.68 -1.64
CA ALA A 231 30.40 -7.28 -1.45
C ALA A 231 31.43 -6.31 -2.07
N SER A 232 32.71 -6.71 -2.17
CA SER A 232 33.78 -5.80 -2.60
C SER A 232 33.69 -5.37 -4.06
N LEU A 233 32.99 -6.12 -4.93
CA LEU A 233 32.69 -5.66 -6.30
C LEU A 233 31.74 -4.46 -6.29
N VAL A 234 30.58 -4.60 -5.64
CA VAL A 234 29.55 -3.53 -5.55
C VAL A 234 30.13 -2.29 -4.87
N LEU A 235 30.89 -2.47 -3.78
CA LEU A 235 31.57 -1.36 -3.10
C LEU A 235 32.63 -0.70 -3.99
N ALA A 236 33.38 -1.45 -4.78
CA ALA A 236 34.37 -0.88 -5.70
C ALA A 236 33.73 -0.09 -6.85
N THR A 237 32.60 -0.57 -7.40
CA THR A 237 31.81 0.16 -8.40
C THR A 237 31.21 1.43 -7.82
N GLU A 238 30.58 1.37 -6.64
CA GLU A 238 29.96 2.55 -6.03
C GLU A 238 31.00 3.61 -5.63
N ILE A 239 32.13 3.19 -5.02
CA ILE A 239 33.24 4.12 -4.70
C ILE A 239 33.82 4.73 -5.99
N SER A 240 33.98 3.95 -7.06
CA SER A 240 34.39 4.50 -8.37
C SER A 240 33.42 5.56 -8.88
N LEU A 241 32.11 5.29 -8.86
CA LEU A 241 31.10 6.26 -9.30
C LEU A 241 31.11 7.54 -8.45
N ILE A 242 31.17 7.42 -7.12
CA ILE A 242 31.29 8.58 -6.21
C ILE A 242 32.53 9.42 -6.55
N PHE A 243 33.70 8.82 -6.76
CA PHE A 243 34.92 9.55 -7.13
C PHE A 243 34.86 10.14 -8.55
N ASN A 244 34.26 9.44 -9.50
CA ASN A 244 34.07 9.92 -10.87
C ASN A 244 33.12 11.15 -10.89
N GLN A 245 32.05 11.13 -10.09
CA GLN A 245 31.05 12.21 -10.01
C GLN A 245 31.53 13.41 -9.18
N ALA A 246 32.18 13.19 -8.04
CA ALA A 246 32.50 14.26 -7.08
C ALA A 246 33.86 14.96 -7.33
N ALA A 247 34.74 14.40 -8.16
CA ALA A 247 36.12 14.89 -8.29
C ALA A 247 36.65 14.96 -9.73
N ASP A 248 35.84 14.62 -10.74
CA ASP A 248 36.23 14.49 -12.16
C ASP A 248 37.49 13.61 -12.37
N ARG A 249 37.58 12.51 -11.61
CA ARG A 249 38.70 11.57 -11.61
C ARG A 249 38.22 10.20 -12.03
N HIS A 250 38.45 9.83 -13.29
CA HIS A 250 38.02 8.56 -13.89
C HIS A 250 38.79 7.32 -13.36
N ILE A 251 38.66 7.02 -12.06
CA ILE A 251 39.33 5.90 -11.40
C ILE A 251 38.48 4.64 -11.59
N LYS A 252 38.92 3.75 -12.49
CA LYS A 252 38.20 2.51 -12.84
C LYS A 252 37.90 1.63 -11.60
N PRO A 253 36.72 0.98 -11.52
CA PRO A 253 36.34 0.12 -10.38
C PRO A 253 37.38 -0.96 -10.02
N LEU A 254 38.11 -1.47 -11.00
CA LEU A 254 39.18 -2.46 -10.80
C LEU A 254 40.24 -1.99 -9.78
N PHE A 255 40.58 -0.70 -9.73
CA PHE A 255 41.53 -0.17 -8.75
C PHE A 255 41.01 -0.33 -7.32
N PHE A 256 39.77 0.13 -7.07
CA PHE A 256 39.14 -0.02 -5.75
C PHE A 256 38.87 -1.49 -5.39
N TYR A 257 38.56 -2.35 -6.36
CA TYR A 257 38.38 -3.77 -6.14
C TYR A 257 39.69 -4.45 -5.70
N LEU A 258 40.81 -4.18 -6.39
CA LEU A 258 42.13 -4.68 -6.01
C LEU A 258 42.59 -4.14 -4.65
N LEU A 259 42.31 -2.86 -4.37
CA LEU A 259 42.58 -2.24 -3.06
C LEU A 259 41.78 -2.92 -1.93
N LEU A 260 40.48 -3.13 -2.12
CA LEU A 260 39.61 -3.81 -1.15
C LEU A 260 40.03 -5.27 -0.94
N LEU A 261 40.38 -6.01 -2.01
CA LEU A 261 40.94 -7.36 -1.89
C LEU A 261 42.26 -7.36 -1.11
N GLY A 262 43.16 -6.40 -1.38
CA GLY A 262 44.40 -6.22 -0.64
C GLY A 262 44.14 -6.00 0.86
N LEU A 263 43.22 -5.10 1.20
CA LEU A 263 42.81 -4.84 2.59
C LEU A 263 42.17 -6.07 3.25
N ILE A 264 41.35 -6.85 2.54
CA ILE A 264 40.76 -8.11 3.02
C ILE A 264 41.85 -9.15 3.33
N LEU A 265 42.84 -9.31 2.44
CA LEU A 265 43.95 -10.25 2.64
C LEU A 265 44.88 -9.82 3.78
N ILE A 266 45.18 -8.52 3.88
CA ILE A 266 45.93 -7.93 5.00
C ILE A 266 45.18 -8.16 6.33
N TRP A 267 43.86 -7.96 6.35
CA TRP A 267 43.04 -8.22 7.54
C TRP A 267 43.02 -9.70 7.92
N ALA A 268 42.98 -10.62 6.96
CA ALA A 268 43.10 -12.06 7.20
C ALA A 268 44.49 -12.42 7.78
N PHE A 269 45.56 -11.84 7.27
CA PHE A 269 46.91 -12.04 7.77
C PHE A 269 47.11 -11.52 9.21
N PHE A 270 46.56 -10.32 9.53
CA PHE A 270 46.54 -9.82 10.90
C PHE A 270 45.68 -10.72 11.82
N ARG A 271 44.50 -11.16 11.37
CA ARG A 271 43.68 -12.15 12.09
C ARG A 271 44.49 -13.40 12.41
N TYR A 272 45.16 -14.01 11.43
CA TYR A 272 46.00 -15.20 11.63
C TYR A 272 47.03 -15.01 12.76
N ARG A 273 47.81 -13.92 12.71
CA ARG A 273 48.84 -13.61 13.71
C ARG A 273 48.29 -13.37 15.13
N HIS A 274 47.04 -12.90 15.26
CA HIS A 274 46.40 -12.71 16.57
C HIS A 274 45.64 -13.96 17.08
N ILE A 275 45.05 -14.78 16.19
CA ILE A 275 44.33 -16.01 16.57
C ILE A 275 45.26 -17.01 17.27
N ALA A 276 46.53 -17.07 16.87
CA ALA A 276 47.56 -17.90 17.51
C ALA A 276 47.82 -17.58 19.00
N LYS A 277 47.23 -16.50 19.54
CA LYS A 277 47.35 -16.07 20.95
C LYS A 277 46.01 -16.06 21.72
N GLN A 278 44.93 -16.60 21.14
CA GLN A 278 43.59 -16.60 21.76
C GLN A 278 43.08 -18.01 22.07
N LYS A 279 42.20 -18.11 23.08
CA LYS A 279 41.54 -19.38 23.45
C LYS A 279 40.59 -19.84 22.33
N PRO A 280 40.36 -21.16 22.17
CA PRO A 280 39.44 -21.69 21.16
C PRO A 280 38.02 -21.15 21.33
N PHE A 281 37.45 -20.65 20.23
CA PHE A 281 36.04 -20.23 20.10
C PHE A 281 35.18 -21.37 19.56
N SER A 282 33.86 -21.31 19.77
CA SER A 282 32.90 -22.25 19.17
C SER A 282 32.60 -21.94 17.70
N GLY A 283 32.93 -22.86 16.78
CA GLY A 283 32.82 -22.68 15.33
C GLY A 283 31.48 -22.20 14.79
N ASN A 284 30.37 -22.68 15.36
CA ASN A 284 29.01 -22.33 14.89
C ASN A 284 28.76 -20.82 14.86
N ASN A 285 29.25 -20.07 15.86
CA ASN A 285 29.05 -18.61 15.91
C ASN A 285 29.82 -17.90 14.80
N ILE A 286 31.05 -18.35 14.51
CA ILE A 286 31.92 -17.79 13.46
C ILE A 286 31.28 -18.05 12.10
N LEU A 287 30.88 -19.29 11.81
CA LEU A 287 30.16 -19.66 10.60
C LEU A 287 28.87 -18.85 10.39
N SER A 288 28.15 -18.56 11.47
CA SER A 288 26.88 -17.84 11.38
C SER A 288 27.06 -16.38 10.94
N GLU A 289 28.07 -15.66 11.44
CA GLU A 289 28.38 -14.30 10.94
C GLU A 289 29.02 -14.36 9.55
N TRP A 290 29.81 -15.41 9.25
CA TRP A 290 30.42 -15.64 7.93
C TRP A 290 29.35 -15.68 6.81
N LEU A 291 28.33 -16.54 6.96
CA LEU A 291 27.25 -16.66 5.99
C LEU A 291 26.22 -15.51 6.07
N ALA A 292 26.17 -14.74 7.16
CA ALA A 292 25.42 -13.48 7.18
C ALA A 292 26.04 -12.44 6.23
N ILE A 293 27.37 -12.25 6.30
CA ILE A 293 28.10 -11.31 5.44
C ILE A 293 27.96 -11.71 3.96
N ILE A 294 28.05 -13.00 3.64
CA ILE A 294 27.86 -13.51 2.27
C ILE A 294 26.43 -13.33 1.80
N SER A 295 25.43 -13.53 2.65
CA SER A 295 24.03 -13.25 2.31
C SER A 295 23.83 -11.78 1.93
N ALA A 296 24.49 -10.85 2.63
CA ALA A 296 24.50 -9.44 2.26
C ALA A 296 25.22 -9.17 0.94
N GLY A 297 26.38 -9.79 0.70
CA GLY A 297 27.13 -9.67 -0.55
C GLY A 297 26.35 -10.18 -1.77
N ILE A 298 25.66 -11.32 -1.64
CA ILE A 298 24.77 -11.84 -2.69
C ILE A 298 23.58 -10.89 -2.90
N ALA A 299 22.97 -10.37 -1.83
CA ALA A 299 21.88 -9.41 -1.95
C ALA A 299 22.33 -8.08 -2.59
N LEU A 300 23.55 -7.61 -2.32
CA LEU A 300 24.13 -6.45 -2.99
C LEU A 300 24.23 -6.73 -4.50
N MET A 301 24.80 -7.88 -4.91
CA MET A 301 24.84 -8.30 -6.32
C MET A 301 23.47 -8.54 -6.96
N ALA A 302 22.42 -8.81 -6.17
CA ALA A 302 21.06 -9.06 -6.63
C ALA A 302 20.23 -7.79 -6.88
N PHE A 303 20.47 -6.73 -6.10
CA PHE A 303 19.61 -5.54 -6.06
C PHE A 303 20.32 -4.24 -6.42
N TYR A 304 21.65 -4.16 -6.30
CA TYR A 304 22.41 -2.99 -6.74
C TYR A 304 22.40 -2.87 -8.26
N LYS A 305 22.19 -1.64 -8.75
CA LYS A 305 22.46 -1.25 -10.13
C LYS A 305 23.25 0.06 -10.14
N PRO A 306 24.29 0.21 -10.99
CA PRO A 306 25.03 1.46 -11.09
C PRO A 306 24.19 2.57 -11.78
N THR A 307 23.37 2.16 -12.75
CA THR A 307 22.40 2.97 -13.51
C THR A 307 20.99 2.41 -13.39
N ILE A 308 19.99 3.26 -13.55
CA ILE A 308 18.58 2.89 -13.65
C ILE A 308 17.85 3.75 -14.69
N SER A 309 16.89 3.14 -15.39
CA SER A 309 15.76 3.88 -15.96
C SER A 309 14.64 3.89 -14.93
N VAL A 310 13.99 5.04 -14.74
CA VAL A 310 12.87 5.24 -13.83
C VAL A 310 11.69 5.80 -14.63
N ASN A 311 10.50 5.33 -14.32
CA ASN A 311 9.24 5.89 -14.81
C ASN A 311 8.37 6.14 -13.56
N PRO A 312 8.45 7.34 -12.94
CA PRO A 312 7.79 7.60 -11.67
C PRO A 312 6.27 7.54 -11.78
N ASP A 313 5.61 6.98 -10.78
CA ASP A 313 4.17 7.17 -10.60
C ASP A 313 3.90 8.62 -10.17
N LEU A 314 3.01 9.31 -10.91
CA LEU A 314 2.78 10.74 -10.71
C LEU A 314 2.16 11.10 -9.34
N PHE A 315 1.60 10.12 -8.63
CA PHE A 315 0.95 10.28 -7.34
C PHE A 315 1.73 9.67 -6.18
N GLU A 316 2.18 8.41 -6.27
CA GLU A 316 2.83 7.71 -5.15
C GLU A 316 4.33 7.98 -5.04
N ASP A 317 5.06 8.07 -6.16
CA ASP A 317 6.51 8.35 -6.11
C ASP A 317 6.82 9.79 -5.68
N ALA A 318 5.82 10.68 -5.72
CA ALA A 318 5.89 12.01 -5.12
C ALA A 318 6.25 11.97 -3.62
N ASN A 319 5.81 10.95 -2.87
CA ASN A 319 6.21 10.75 -1.48
C ASN A 319 7.73 10.54 -1.31
N ARG A 320 8.41 9.99 -2.33
CA ARG A 320 9.84 9.68 -2.31
C ARG A 320 10.68 10.88 -2.75
N VAL A 321 10.21 11.59 -3.78
CA VAL A 321 10.93 12.69 -4.43
C VAL A 321 10.73 14.01 -3.69
N LEU A 322 9.48 14.37 -3.36
CA LEU A 322 9.16 15.72 -2.87
C LEU A 322 9.73 16.07 -1.48
N PRO A 323 9.89 15.16 -0.49
CA PRO A 323 10.55 15.52 0.78
C PRO A 323 12.05 15.80 0.61
N VAL A 324 12.70 15.11 -0.33
CA VAL A 324 14.12 15.31 -0.65
C VAL A 324 14.27 16.65 -1.37
N MET A 325 13.43 16.90 -2.38
CA MET A 325 13.40 18.17 -3.13
C MET A 325 13.09 19.37 -2.22
N GLN A 326 12.05 19.29 -1.39
CA GLN A 326 11.67 20.37 -0.49
C GLN A 326 12.75 20.68 0.55
N TYR A 327 13.61 19.72 0.92
CA TYR A 327 14.78 19.99 1.74
C TYR A 327 15.91 20.69 0.98
N PHE A 328 16.34 20.15 -0.16
CA PHE A 328 17.54 20.64 -0.87
C PHE A 328 17.30 21.92 -1.69
N GLU A 329 16.11 22.11 -2.26
CA GLU A 329 15.78 23.31 -3.06
C GLU A 329 15.08 24.40 -2.24
N PHE A 330 14.32 24.02 -1.20
CA PHE A 330 13.43 24.94 -0.48
C PHE A 330 13.65 25.01 1.04
N GLY A 331 14.61 24.25 1.61
CA GLY A 331 14.98 24.32 3.02
C GLY A 331 13.95 23.78 4.03
N LYS A 332 12.86 23.15 3.56
CA LYS A 332 11.85 22.52 4.42
C LYS A 332 12.40 21.21 5.02
N ILE A 333 12.35 21.08 6.34
CA ILE A 333 12.84 19.91 7.07
C ILE A 333 11.74 18.83 7.12
N PRO A 334 11.98 17.60 6.61
CA PRO A 334 11.00 16.51 6.73
C PRO A 334 10.60 16.20 8.18
N PHE A 335 9.36 15.76 8.37
CA PHE A 335 8.60 15.67 9.63
C PHE A 335 8.24 16.98 10.33
N ILE A 336 8.92 18.10 10.02
CA ILE A 336 8.65 19.40 10.67
C ILE A 336 7.87 20.31 9.72
N ASP A 337 8.37 20.49 8.50
CA ASP A 337 7.85 21.39 7.48
C ASP A 337 7.22 20.65 6.29
N SER A 338 7.53 19.35 6.14
CA SER A 338 6.97 18.48 5.10
C SER A 338 6.79 17.02 5.59
N PHE A 339 5.80 16.31 5.07
CA PHE A 339 5.44 14.95 5.45
C PHE A 339 5.07 14.09 4.24
N ALA A 340 5.64 12.89 4.17
CA ALA A 340 5.31 11.85 3.18
C ALA A 340 4.40 10.79 3.78
N SER A 341 3.47 10.26 3.01
CA SER A 341 2.44 9.33 3.48
C SER A 341 2.98 8.01 4.05
N HIS A 342 4.23 7.63 3.78
CA HIS A 342 4.89 6.49 4.42
C HIS A 342 6.16 6.86 5.20
N ALA A 343 6.33 8.14 5.55
CA ALA A 343 7.38 8.65 6.43
C ALA A 343 8.81 8.35 5.91
N LEU A 344 9.76 8.04 6.80
CA LEU A 344 11.19 7.94 6.47
C LEU A 344 11.50 6.83 5.43
N GLN A 345 10.62 5.83 5.29
CA GLN A 345 10.74 4.80 4.26
C GLN A 345 10.86 5.39 2.85
N ASP A 346 10.11 6.45 2.55
CA ASP A 346 10.01 6.97 1.19
C ASP A 346 11.28 7.73 0.77
N PHE A 347 11.88 8.50 1.69
CA PHE A 347 12.94 9.45 1.36
C PHE A 347 14.34 9.11 1.91
N LEU A 348 14.51 8.15 2.84
CA LEU A 348 15.83 7.84 3.42
C LEU A 348 16.89 7.53 2.36
N THR A 349 16.53 6.75 1.33
CA THR A 349 17.46 6.37 0.25
C THR A 349 17.86 7.56 -0.61
N GLY A 350 16.96 8.54 -0.80
CA GLY A 350 17.25 9.81 -1.47
C GLY A 350 18.24 10.67 -0.70
N PHE A 351 18.06 10.82 0.63
CA PHE A 351 19.04 11.51 1.47
C PHE A 351 20.40 10.80 1.52
N LEU A 352 20.42 9.46 1.57
CA LEU A 352 21.67 8.69 1.52
C LEU A 352 22.39 8.83 0.17
N TYR A 353 21.65 8.86 -0.94
CA TYR A 353 22.21 9.14 -2.27
C TYR A 353 22.80 10.55 -2.32
N ALA A 354 22.01 11.56 -1.90
CA ALA A 354 22.40 12.96 -1.94
C ALA A 354 23.65 13.27 -1.10
N MET A 355 23.79 12.61 0.05
CA MET A 355 24.96 12.71 0.94
C MET A 355 26.26 12.19 0.30
N LEU A 356 26.18 11.22 -0.62
CA LEU A 356 27.35 10.57 -1.21
C LEU A 356 27.65 10.97 -2.67
N ASN A 357 26.65 11.37 -3.44
CA ASN A 357 26.76 11.63 -4.89
C ASN A 357 26.39 13.08 -5.27
N GLY A 358 26.02 13.91 -4.30
CA GLY A 358 25.36 15.19 -4.54
C GLY A 358 23.85 15.05 -4.75
N TYR A 359 23.11 16.14 -4.53
CA TYR A 359 21.65 16.15 -4.62
C TYR A 359 21.16 15.80 -6.04
N HIS A 360 20.26 14.83 -6.12
CA HIS A 360 19.47 14.53 -7.30
C HIS A 360 18.06 14.11 -6.85
N PRO A 361 16.97 14.68 -7.39
CA PRO A 361 15.59 14.40 -6.94
C PRO A 361 15.25 12.91 -6.98
N LEU A 362 15.56 12.24 -8.10
CA LEU A 362 15.34 10.81 -8.31
C LEU A 362 16.46 9.92 -7.74
N GLY A 363 17.41 10.48 -6.98
CA GLY A 363 18.58 9.77 -6.45
C GLY A 363 18.23 8.55 -5.59
N GLY A 364 17.13 8.61 -4.85
CA GLY A 364 16.69 7.53 -3.96
C GLY A 364 16.42 6.20 -4.66
N PHE A 365 15.97 6.22 -5.91
CA PHE A 365 15.72 5.00 -6.67
C PHE A 365 17.01 4.19 -6.90
N VAL A 366 18.16 4.85 -7.07
CA VAL A 366 19.47 4.18 -7.20
C VAL A 366 19.85 3.46 -5.91
N TYR A 367 19.49 4.02 -4.75
CA TYR A 367 19.87 3.51 -3.42
C TYR A 367 18.81 2.62 -2.76
N ASN A 368 17.68 2.37 -3.42
CA ASN A 368 16.62 1.50 -2.91
C ASN A 368 17.07 0.04 -2.66
N PHE A 369 18.20 -0.41 -3.20
CA PHE A 369 18.81 -1.72 -2.90
C PHE A 369 19.23 -1.90 -1.42
N ILE A 370 19.48 -0.80 -0.70
CA ILE A 370 19.92 -0.83 0.71
C ILE A 370 18.86 -1.51 1.60
N ILE A 371 17.58 -1.32 1.26
CA ILE A 371 16.44 -1.91 1.98
C ILE A 371 16.44 -3.44 1.87
N PRO A 372 16.30 -4.09 0.69
CA PRO A 372 16.28 -5.55 0.60
C PRO A 372 17.58 -6.22 1.07
N VAL A 373 18.75 -5.57 0.93
CA VAL A 373 20.02 -6.06 1.52
C VAL A 373 19.93 -6.15 3.06
N THR A 374 19.39 -5.11 3.69
CA THR A 374 19.16 -5.07 5.15
C THR A 374 18.15 -6.15 5.57
N VAL A 375 17.10 -6.36 4.77
CA VAL A 375 16.05 -7.35 5.01
C VAL A 375 16.58 -8.78 4.93
N VAL A 376 17.39 -9.12 3.93
CA VAL A 376 18.07 -10.42 3.81
C VAL A 376 18.92 -10.71 5.06
N LEU A 377 19.66 -9.71 5.56
CA LEU A 377 20.44 -9.83 6.79
C LEU A 377 19.56 -10.03 8.05
N LEU A 378 18.45 -9.32 8.16
CA LEU A 378 17.51 -9.44 9.27
C LEU A 378 16.82 -10.81 9.29
N ILE A 379 16.36 -11.30 8.13
CA ILE A 379 15.77 -12.63 7.96
C ILE A 379 16.78 -13.71 8.32
N TYR A 380 18.01 -13.64 7.79
CA TYR A 380 19.08 -14.58 8.12
C TYR A 380 19.32 -14.63 9.64
N LYS A 381 19.48 -13.46 10.28
CA LYS A 381 19.77 -13.38 11.72
C LYS A 381 18.60 -13.86 12.57
N LEU A 382 17.35 -13.61 12.17
CA LEU A 382 16.17 -14.11 12.87
C LEU A 382 16.04 -15.64 12.75
N VAL A 383 16.09 -16.19 11.53
CA VAL A 383 15.99 -17.65 11.31
C VAL A 383 17.12 -18.38 12.03
N PHE A 384 18.35 -17.86 12.01
CA PHE A 384 19.45 -18.45 12.78
C PHE A 384 19.22 -18.38 14.29
N ARG A 385 18.68 -17.28 14.83
CA ARG A 385 18.41 -17.13 16.28
C ARG A 385 17.37 -18.12 16.82
N ILE A 386 16.34 -18.45 16.03
CA ILE A 386 15.24 -19.34 16.43
C ILE A 386 15.44 -20.81 16.06
N THR A 387 16.32 -21.15 15.08
CA THR A 387 16.55 -22.54 14.65
C THR A 387 17.94 -23.08 14.97
N LYS A 388 18.94 -22.18 15.16
CA LYS A 388 20.39 -22.48 15.15
C LYS A 388 20.89 -23.21 13.89
N SER A 389 20.05 -23.36 12.86
CA SER A 389 20.39 -24.01 11.59
C SER A 389 20.93 -22.98 10.61
N ILE A 390 22.26 -22.94 10.49
CA ILE A 390 23.00 -22.04 9.59
C ILE A 390 22.57 -22.25 8.13
N GLY A 391 22.39 -23.51 7.72
CA GLY A 391 21.95 -23.87 6.37
C GLY A 391 20.52 -23.44 6.06
N LEU A 392 19.58 -23.59 7.01
CA LEU A 392 18.19 -23.15 6.83
C LEU A 392 18.08 -21.62 6.80
N ALA A 393 18.85 -20.93 7.64
CA ALA A 393 18.93 -19.47 7.63
C ALA A 393 19.42 -18.94 6.28
N PHE A 394 20.53 -19.47 5.77
CA PHE A 394 21.06 -19.10 4.45
C PHE A 394 20.08 -19.45 3.32
N PHE A 395 19.52 -20.66 3.32
CA PHE A 395 18.59 -21.08 2.28
C PHE A 395 17.36 -20.18 2.20
N ILE A 396 16.77 -19.79 3.34
CA ILE A 396 15.63 -18.87 3.35
C ILE A 396 16.04 -17.46 2.92
N SER A 397 17.14 -16.90 3.42
CA SER A 397 17.52 -15.52 3.07
C SER A 397 18.00 -15.35 1.62
N VAL A 398 18.53 -16.40 0.99
CA VAL A 398 19.23 -16.31 -0.31
C VAL A 398 18.64 -17.18 -1.42
N CYS A 399 18.18 -18.40 -1.13
CA CYS A 399 17.87 -19.42 -2.15
C CYS A 399 16.37 -19.69 -2.33
N TYR A 400 15.53 -19.43 -1.33
CA TYR A 400 14.10 -19.70 -1.37
C TYR A 400 13.35 -18.62 -2.17
N PRO A 401 12.56 -18.96 -3.20
CA PRO A 401 11.93 -17.96 -4.08
C PRO A 401 10.73 -17.25 -3.44
N TYR A 402 10.12 -17.83 -2.40
CA TYR A 402 8.91 -17.29 -1.74
C TYR A 402 9.21 -16.60 -0.41
N THR A 403 10.46 -16.19 -0.17
CA THR A 403 10.88 -15.54 1.07
C THR A 403 10.11 -14.26 1.36
N ASP A 404 9.75 -13.48 0.34
CA ASP A 404 8.94 -12.27 0.48
C ASP A 404 7.43 -12.53 0.56
N PHE A 405 6.99 -13.79 0.65
CA PHE A 405 5.63 -14.14 1.07
C PHE A 405 5.59 -14.62 2.54
N ILE A 406 6.67 -15.22 3.06
CA ILE A 406 6.78 -15.54 4.50
C ILE A 406 7.32 -14.38 5.34
N PHE A 407 8.12 -13.49 4.76
CA PHE A 407 8.58 -12.23 5.34
C PHE A 407 8.27 -11.07 4.38
N PRO A 408 7.02 -10.55 4.34
CA PRO A 408 6.63 -9.64 3.27
C PRO A 408 7.45 -8.36 3.18
N ASN A 409 7.74 -7.95 1.95
CA ASN A 409 8.50 -6.73 1.63
C ASN A 409 7.89 -5.45 2.23
N TYR A 410 6.60 -5.47 2.60
CA TYR A 410 5.93 -4.37 3.32
C TYR A 410 6.30 -4.32 4.81
N TYR A 411 6.50 -5.46 5.49
CA TYR A 411 6.80 -5.55 6.94
C TYR A 411 8.29 -5.75 7.23
N ASN A 412 9.13 -5.40 6.27
CA ASN A 412 10.44 -6.01 6.06
C ASN A 412 11.48 -5.70 7.16
N LEU A 413 11.35 -4.57 7.87
CA LEU A 413 12.21 -4.21 9.01
C LEU A 413 11.67 -4.65 10.39
N ILE A 414 10.43 -5.14 10.50
CA ILE A 414 9.85 -5.62 11.78
C ILE A 414 10.72 -6.69 12.51
N PRO A 415 11.44 -7.60 11.83
CA PRO A 415 12.40 -8.50 12.48
C PRO A 415 13.49 -7.79 13.32
N LEU A 416 13.77 -6.50 13.12
CA LEU A 416 14.66 -5.70 13.96
C LEU A 416 14.18 -5.65 15.43
N SER A 417 12.90 -5.32 15.64
CA SER A 417 12.26 -5.28 16.95
C SER A 417 12.29 -6.64 17.64
N ILE A 418 12.07 -7.70 16.86
CA ILE A 418 12.14 -9.09 17.35
C ILE A 418 13.58 -9.41 17.80
N LEU A 419 14.60 -9.10 16.98
CA LEU A 419 16.00 -9.34 17.33
C LEU A 419 16.46 -8.52 18.55
N ALA A 420 15.94 -7.31 18.75
CA ALA A 420 16.20 -6.51 19.94
C ALA A 420 15.55 -7.12 21.19
N LEU A 421 14.29 -7.58 21.10
CA LEU A 421 13.61 -8.27 22.20
C LEU A 421 14.29 -9.62 22.54
N LEU A 422 14.69 -10.41 21.55
CA LEU A 422 15.48 -11.63 21.75
C LEU A 422 16.81 -11.33 22.47
N SER A 423 17.48 -10.24 22.10
CA SER A 423 18.72 -9.79 22.76
C SER A 423 18.50 -9.39 24.23
N LEU A 424 17.33 -8.88 24.60
CA LEU A 424 16.96 -8.70 26.00
C LEU A 424 16.78 -10.04 26.73
N THR A 425 16.19 -11.06 26.08
CA THR A 425 16.00 -12.40 26.70
C THR A 425 17.32 -13.09 27.05
N GLU A 426 18.38 -12.83 26.28
CA GLU A 426 19.74 -13.30 26.57
C GLU A 426 20.46 -12.41 27.61
N LYS A 427 20.29 -11.08 27.56
CA LYS A 427 20.98 -10.15 28.48
C LYS A 427 20.26 -8.79 28.62
N GLN A 428 19.68 -8.55 29.80
CA GLN A 428 19.05 -7.26 30.17
C GLN A 428 20.07 -6.18 30.56
N SER A 429 20.92 -5.79 29.61
CA SER A 429 21.86 -4.66 29.74
C SER A 429 21.25 -3.36 29.24
N VAL A 430 21.77 -2.21 29.69
CA VAL A 430 21.35 -0.88 29.19
C VAL A 430 21.44 -0.82 27.66
N LYS A 431 22.52 -1.33 27.05
CA LYS A 431 22.66 -1.41 25.58
C LYS A 431 21.48 -2.12 24.92
N ASN A 432 21.03 -3.24 25.46
CA ASN A 432 19.96 -4.03 24.86
C ASN A 432 18.58 -3.38 25.07
N TYR A 433 18.38 -2.64 26.16
CA TYR A 433 17.19 -1.78 26.32
C TYR A 433 17.21 -0.59 25.37
N VAL A 434 18.36 0.08 25.18
CA VAL A 434 18.52 1.15 24.17
C VAL A 434 18.19 0.60 22.78
N LEU A 435 18.71 -0.56 22.39
CA LEU A 435 18.41 -1.19 21.11
C LEU A 435 16.91 -1.53 20.96
N PHE A 436 16.25 -2.01 22.02
CA PHE A 436 14.82 -2.30 22.01
C PHE A 436 13.99 -1.01 21.84
N PHE A 437 14.16 -0.02 22.70
CA PHE A 437 13.43 1.25 22.59
C PHE A 437 13.74 1.98 21.28
N LEU A 438 15.00 1.95 20.80
CA LEU A 438 15.37 2.48 19.50
C LEU A 438 14.64 1.76 18.37
N SER A 439 14.56 0.42 18.38
CA SER A 439 13.82 -0.32 17.34
C SER A 439 12.32 -0.02 17.35
N VAL A 440 11.72 0.17 18.54
CA VAL A 440 10.30 0.52 18.68
C VAL A 440 10.01 1.91 18.13
N ILE A 441 10.79 2.93 18.53
CA ILE A 441 10.61 4.30 18.06
C ILE A 441 11.01 4.45 16.58
N PHE A 442 12.10 3.81 16.15
CA PHE A 442 12.52 3.82 14.75
C PHE A 442 11.41 3.35 13.82
N MET A 443 10.66 2.30 14.17
CA MET A 443 9.54 1.83 13.35
C MET A 443 8.41 2.87 13.20
N ILE A 444 8.22 3.77 14.18
CA ILE A 444 7.23 4.87 14.11
C ILE A 444 7.65 5.93 13.09
N PHE A 445 8.93 6.31 13.08
CA PHE A 445 9.46 7.23 12.07
C PHE A 445 9.70 6.56 10.71
N TRP A 446 10.00 5.26 10.68
CA TRP A 446 10.20 4.49 9.45
C TRP A 446 8.93 4.47 8.60
N ARG A 447 7.81 4.01 9.18
CA ARG A 447 6.52 3.92 8.52
C ARG A 447 5.42 3.86 9.58
N LEU A 448 4.67 4.94 9.75
CA LEU A 448 3.94 5.18 11.01
C LEU A 448 2.78 4.21 11.27
N ASP A 449 2.14 3.71 10.22
CA ASP A 449 1.15 2.62 10.24
C ASP A 449 1.72 1.32 10.82
N LEU A 450 2.92 0.93 10.39
CA LEU A 450 3.64 -0.23 10.92
C LEU A 450 4.24 0.05 12.29
N GLY A 451 4.62 1.30 12.56
CA GLY A 451 5.06 1.78 13.87
C GLY A 451 4.02 1.52 14.96
N ALA A 452 2.75 1.82 14.70
CA ALA A 452 1.66 1.54 15.63
C ALA A 452 1.51 0.04 15.93
N ALA A 453 1.45 -0.80 14.90
CA ALA A 453 1.36 -2.26 15.07
C ALA A 453 2.60 -2.85 15.76
N ASN A 454 3.80 -2.33 15.44
CA ASN A 454 5.07 -2.71 16.06
C ASN A 454 5.15 -2.30 17.53
N LEU A 455 4.65 -1.12 17.90
CA LEU A 455 4.59 -0.62 19.27
C LEU A 455 3.69 -1.52 20.13
N ILE A 456 2.48 -1.84 19.64
CA ILE A 456 1.54 -2.74 20.30
C ILE A 456 2.17 -4.14 20.48
N ALA A 457 2.72 -4.72 19.41
CA ALA A 457 3.35 -6.04 19.45
C ALA A 457 4.56 -6.09 20.40
N SER A 458 5.43 -5.07 20.36
CA SER A 458 6.63 -4.99 21.21
C SER A 458 6.27 -4.82 22.68
N GLY A 459 5.34 -3.92 23.00
CA GLY A 459 4.88 -3.66 24.36
C GLY A 459 4.19 -4.87 24.97
N LEU A 460 3.20 -5.43 24.28
CA LEU A 460 2.48 -6.62 24.77
C LEU A 460 3.38 -7.85 24.86
N CYS A 461 4.27 -8.10 23.90
CA CYS A 461 5.19 -9.24 23.98
C CYS A 461 6.19 -9.08 25.13
N PHE A 462 6.71 -7.87 25.37
CA PHE A 462 7.58 -7.59 26.53
C PHE A 462 6.85 -7.80 27.87
N ILE A 463 5.61 -7.31 28.01
CA ILE A 463 4.79 -7.48 29.22
C ILE A 463 4.46 -8.96 29.45
N LEU A 464 3.99 -9.68 28.42
CA LEU A 464 3.67 -11.10 28.51
C LEU A 464 4.90 -11.95 28.83
N LEU A 465 6.07 -11.59 28.29
CA LEU A 465 7.34 -12.26 28.61
C LEU A 465 7.76 -12.00 30.07
N ALA A 466 7.66 -10.77 30.56
CA ALA A 466 7.97 -10.40 31.94
C ALA A 466 7.03 -11.06 32.97
N TYR A 467 5.77 -11.30 32.59
CA TYR A 467 4.80 -12.03 33.40
C TYR A 467 5.01 -13.56 33.37
N ALA A 468 5.26 -14.14 32.19
CA ALA A 468 5.23 -15.60 32.01
C ALA A 468 6.60 -16.29 32.13
N SER A 469 7.72 -15.60 31.87
CA SER A 469 9.05 -16.23 31.87
C SER A 469 9.78 -16.01 33.19
N GLU A 470 9.89 -17.07 33.99
CA GLU A 470 10.69 -17.08 35.23
C GLU A 470 12.15 -16.67 35.01
N ARG A 471 12.67 -16.89 33.79
CA ARG A 471 14.03 -16.50 33.36
C ARG A 471 14.14 -15.01 32.99
N PHE A 472 13.04 -14.28 32.83
CA PHE A 472 12.99 -12.89 32.37
C PHE A 472 12.48 -11.92 33.45
N LYS A 473 13.08 -11.94 34.64
CA LYS A 473 12.81 -10.94 35.68
C LYS A 473 13.37 -9.58 35.25
N VAL A 474 12.52 -8.55 35.15
CA VAL A 474 12.86 -7.25 34.55
C VAL A 474 13.83 -6.44 35.42
N ASN A 475 14.98 -6.06 34.86
CA ASN A 475 15.95 -5.17 35.51
C ASN A 475 15.50 -3.70 35.34
N PHE A 476 14.64 -3.25 36.24
CA PHE A 476 14.02 -1.92 36.20
C PHE A 476 15.02 -0.76 36.15
N ARG A 477 16.20 -0.89 36.80
CA ARG A 477 17.28 0.10 36.75
C ARG A 477 17.89 0.23 35.35
N ASN A 478 18.07 -0.88 34.64
CA ASN A 478 18.58 -0.88 33.27
C ASN A 478 17.49 -0.51 32.26
N LEU A 479 16.23 -0.86 32.52
CA LEU A 479 15.05 -0.45 31.75
C LEU A 479 14.93 1.08 31.71
N ILE A 480 14.86 1.74 32.89
CA ILE A 480 14.78 3.20 32.99
C ILE A 480 15.97 3.86 32.29
N LYS A 481 17.20 3.39 32.54
CA LYS A 481 18.38 3.93 31.86
C LYS A 481 18.26 3.84 30.33
N GLY A 482 17.87 2.67 29.81
CA GLY A 482 17.70 2.47 28.37
C GLY A 482 16.58 3.31 27.76
N PHE A 483 15.50 3.53 28.51
CA PHE A 483 14.42 4.43 28.12
C PHE A 483 14.89 5.89 28.07
N MET A 484 15.52 6.40 29.13
CA MET A 484 15.99 7.79 29.20
C MET A 484 17.04 8.11 28.12
N PHE A 485 17.88 7.14 27.74
CA PHE A 485 18.81 7.27 26.61
C PHE A 485 18.13 7.50 25.24
N ILE A 486 16.84 7.20 25.11
CA ILE A 486 16.04 7.45 23.90
C ILE A 486 15.09 8.65 24.12
N ALA A 487 14.45 8.72 25.28
CA ALA A 487 13.51 9.79 25.61
C ALA A 487 14.16 11.18 25.71
N ILE A 488 15.38 11.30 26.27
CA ILE A 488 16.06 12.61 26.39
C ILE A 488 16.41 13.18 25.00
N PRO A 489 17.09 12.45 24.08
CA PRO A 489 17.35 12.97 22.72
C PRO A 489 16.09 13.34 21.95
N LEU A 490 15.00 12.55 22.06
CA LEU A 490 13.73 12.86 21.40
C LEU A 490 13.08 14.13 21.98
N LEU A 491 13.07 14.29 23.31
CA LEU A 491 12.54 15.48 23.97
C LEU A 491 13.36 16.73 23.59
N LEU A 492 14.68 16.62 23.51
CA LEU A 492 15.55 17.72 23.07
C LEU A 492 15.33 18.07 21.59
N ALA A 493 15.21 17.07 20.70
CA ALA A 493 14.92 17.30 19.28
C ALA A 493 13.54 17.94 19.07
N PHE A 494 12.52 17.48 19.80
CA PHE A 494 11.18 18.07 19.78
C PHE A 494 11.17 19.50 20.34
N SER A 495 11.90 19.76 21.43
CA SER A 495 12.06 21.12 21.99
C SER A 495 12.77 22.07 21.02
N ALA A 496 13.81 21.58 20.33
CA ALA A 496 14.50 22.35 19.28
C ALA A 496 13.57 22.65 18.09
N ALA A 497 12.77 21.68 17.63
CA ALA A 497 11.78 21.89 16.58
C ALA A 497 10.73 22.94 16.98
N LEU A 498 10.21 22.88 18.21
CA LEU A 498 9.28 23.88 18.75
C LEU A 498 9.89 25.29 18.76
N MET A 499 11.17 25.43 19.15
CA MET A 499 11.89 26.72 19.12
C MET A 499 12.13 27.23 17.70
N LEU A 500 12.48 26.35 16.76
CA LEU A 500 12.78 26.70 15.36
C LEU A 500 11.54 27.06 14.52
N ARG A 501 10.32 26.74 15.02
CA ARG A 501 9.04 26.94 14.33
C ARG A 501 7.95 27.56 15.23
N GLN A 502 8.33 28.26 16.29
CA GLN A 502 7.45 29.07 17.16
C GLN A 502 6.15 28.37 17.65
N GLY A 503 6.16 27.03 17.76
CA GLY A 503 5.01 26.23 18.17
C GLY A 503 4.19 25.57 17.05
N GLU A 504 4.40 25.89 15.77
CA GLU A 504 3.67 25.26 14.64
C GLU A 504 3.77 23.74 14.62
N VAL A 505 4.85 23.15 15.15
CA VAL A 505 5.04 21.70 15.27
C VAL A 505 3.86 21.01 15.98
N LEU A 506 3.13 21.71 16.87
CA LEU A 506 1.93 21.18 17.51
C LEU A 506 0.73 21.09 16.56
N SER A 507 0.54 22.06 15.65
CA SER A 507 -0.51 21.96 14.62
C SER A 507 -0.17 20.86 13.62
N ARG A 508 1.08 20.81 13.13
CA ARG A 508 1.59 19.77 12.22
C ARG A 508 1.49 18.35 12.81
N PHE A 509 1.76 18.18 14.10
CA PHE A 509 1.53 16.89 14.78
C PHE A 509 0.05 16.51 14.83
N SER A 510 -0.84 17.49 15.00
CA SER A 510 -2.30 17.28 14.90
C SER A 510 -2.78 17.01 13.47
N GLU A 511 -2.11 17.50 12.42
CA GLU A 511 -2.34 17.08 11.02
C GLU A 511 -1.93 15.61 10.82
N ALA A 512 -0.70 15.27 11.20
CA ALA A 512 -0.19 13.90 11.07
C ALA A 512 -1.07 12.89 11.82
N LEU A 513 -1.55 13.22 13.03
CA LEU A 513 -2.48 12.37 13.77
C LEU A 513 -3.87 12.28 13.10
N GLY A 514 -4.38 13.39 12.56
CA GLY A 514 -5.65 13.42 11.82
C GLY A 514 -5.63 12.54 10.56
N TYR A 515 -4.54 12.61 9.79
CA TYR A 515 -4.29 11.73 8.63
C TYR A 515 -4.25 10.24 8.99
N VAL A 516 -3.85 9.89 10.22
CA VAL A 516 -3.74 8.49 10.69
C VAL A 516 -5.08 7.95 11.22
N SER A 517 -5.99 8.81 11.71
CA SER A 517 -7.35 8.42 12.14
C SER A 517 -8.35 8.18 10.98
N SER A 518 -7.89 8.24 9.73
CA SER A 518 -8.65 8.30 8.47
C SER A 518 -9.37 7.01 8.02
N ALA A 519 -9.65 6.06 8.93
CA ALA A 519 -10.15 4.73 8.57
C ALA A 519 -11.45 4.74 7.75
N GLN A 520 -12.42 5.60 8.12
CA GLN A 520 -13.67 5.75 7.37
C GLN A 520 -13.45 6.44 6.00
N SER A 521 -12.43 7.30 5.90
CA SER A 521 -12.11 8.15 4.75
C SER A 521 -11.54 7.36 3.57
N TYR A 522 -10.86 6.24 3.85
CA TYR A 522 -10.26 5.36 2.84
C TYR A 522 -10.94 3.98 2.76
N GLY A 523 -11.92 3.71 3.63
CA GLY A 523 -12.56 2.40 3.76
C GLY A 523 -13.31 1.92 2.52
N LEU A 524 -13.24 0.62 2.25
CA LEU A 524 -13.95 -0.06 1.17
C LEU A 524 -15.23 -0.77 1.66
N ARG A 525 -16.26 -0.77 0.83
CA ARG A 525 -17.46 -1.59 1.03
C ARG A 525 -17.13 -3.07 1.04
N ASP A 526 -16.55 -3.60 -0.02
CA ASP A 526 -16.37 -5.05 -0.17
C ASP A 526 -14.96 -5.49 0.21
N LEU A 527 -14.90 -6.62 0.93
CA LEU A 527 -13.64 -7.22 1.39
C LEU A 527 -12.99 -8.13 0.33
N ALA A 528 -13.74 -8.50 -0.71
CA ALA A 528 -13.31 -9.29 -1.87
C ALA A 528 -14.32 -9.13 -3.02
N HIS A 529 -13.89 -9.34 -4.26
CA HIS A 529 -14.82 -9.45 -5.40
C HIS A 529 -15.71 -10.70 -5.35
N GLY A 530 -15.31 -11.72 -4.57
CA GLY A 530 -16.08 -12.95 -4.36
C GLY A 530 -15.71 -13.63 -3.04
N LYS A 531 -16.64 -14.41 -2.48
CA LYS A 531 -16.46 -15.16 -1.23
C LYS A 531 -16.05 -16.60 -1.51
N ASP A 532 -14.86 -16.77 -2.06
CA ASP A 532 -14.29 -18.08 -2.38
C ASP A 532 -13.57 -18.73 -1.18
N ILE A 533 -12.97 -19.90 -1.39
CA ILE A 533 -12.21 -20.58 -0.33
C ILE A 533 -10.98 -19.77 0.13
N ARG A 534 -10.37 -18.94 -0.74
CA ARG A 534 -9.26 -18.05 -0.35
C ARG A 534 -9.75 -16.93 0.56
N TYR A 535 -10.89 -16.30 0.26
CA TYR A 535 -11.56 -15.33 1.13
C TYR A 535 -11.79 -15.89 2.54
N PHE A 536 -12.46 -17.04 2.66
CA PHE A 536 -12.73 -17.63 3.98
C PHE A 536 -11.46 -18.08 4.71
N SER A 537 -10.47 -18.58 3.97
CA SER A 537 -9.19 -18.99 4.55
C SER A 537 -8.38 -17.82 5.09
N LEU A 538 -8.36 -16.68 4.39
CA LEU A 538 -7.59 -15.50 4.78
C LEU A 538 -8.28 -14.63 5.83
N TYR A 539 -9.61 -14.48 5.77
CA TYR A 539 -10.34 -13.66 6.75
C TYR A 539 -10.66 -14.36 8.08
N PHE A 540 -10.69 -15.71 8.13
CA PHE A 540 -11.10 -16.44 9.33
C PHE A 540 -10.12 -17.53 9.77
N PHE A 541 -9.75 -18.46 8.88
CA PHE A 541 -8.87 -19.58 9.25
C PHE A 541 -7.45 -19.11 9.60
N MET A 542 -6.88 -18.19 8.82
CA MET A 542 -5.54 -17.63 9.01
C MET A 542 -5.41 -16.90 10.36
N PRO A 543 -6.29 -15.94 10.74
CA PRO A 543 -6.33 -15.39 12.09
C PRO A 543 -6.43 -16.46 13.18
N MET A 544 -7.26 -17.49 13.00
CA MET A 544 -7.44 -18.53 14.02
C MET A 544 -6.17 -19.36 14.22
N ALA A 545 -5.53 -19.79 13.13
CA ALA A 545 -4.27 -20.52 13.16
C ALA A 545 -3.13 -19.68 13.79
N VAL A 546 -3.10 -18.37 13.51
CA VAL A 546 -2.15 -17.43 14.12
C VAL A 546 -2.39 -17.24 15.61
N ILE A 547 -3.64 -17.02 16.03
CA ILE A 547 -4.03 -16.90 17.46
C ILE A 547 -3.63 -18.18 18.21
N LEU A 548 -3.91 -19.36 17.64
CA LEU A 548 -3.54 -20.66 18.23
C LEU A 548 -2.02 -20.83 18.36
N ALA A 549 -1.25 -20.47 17.33
CA ALA A 549 0.20 -20.52 17.38
C ALA A 549 0.78 -19.55 18.43
N GLY A 550 0.23 -18.34 18.54
CA GLY A 550 0.60 -17.34 19.55
C GLY A 550 0.26 -17.77 20.98
N VAL A 551 -0.93 -18.31 21.22
CA VAL A 551 -1.35 -18.86 22.52
C VAL A 551 -0.51 -20.07 22.90
N TYR A 552 -0.24 -20.98 21.97
CA TYR A 552 0.65 -22.12 22.20
C TYR A 552 2.08 -21.67 22.55
N ALA A 553 2.61 -20.68 21.83
CA ALA A 553 3.91 -20.07 22.13
C ALA A 553 3.94 -19.44 23.54
N PHE A 554 2.91 -18.69 23.92
CA PHE A 554 2.78 -18.13 25.28
C PHE A 554 2.70 -19.21 26.36
N LEU A 555 1.93 -20.29 26.14
CA LEU A 555 1.85 -21.42 27.07
C LEU A 555 3.19 -22.18 27.18
N ARG A 556 3.97 -22.27 26.11
CA ARG A 556 5.35 -22.79 26.13
C ARG A 556 6.27 -21.90 26.96
N ILE A 557 6.13 -20.57 26.84
CA ILE A 557 6.86 -19.60 27.69
C ILE A 557 6.51 -19.80 29.17
N ARG A 558 5.21 -19.78 29.50
CA ARG A 558 4.72 -19.88 30.88
C ARG A 558 5.12 -21.17 31.60
N LYS A 559 5.15 -22.32 30.88
CA LYS A 559 5.53 -23.61 31.48
C LYS A 559 7.05 -23.81 31.60
N ASN A 560 7.87 -22.86 31.14
CA ASN A 560 9.35 -22.90 31.18
C ASN A 560 9.96 -24.21 30.60
N HIS A 561 9.23 -24.91 29.72
CA HIS A 561 9.60 -26.21 29.11
C HIS A 561 10.66 -26.04 27.99
N PHE A 562 11.70 -25.26 28.27
CA PHE A 562 12.79 -24.93 27.37
C PHE A 562 14.07 -25.67 27.77
N VAL A 563 14.23 -26.86 27.18
CA VAL A 563 15.47 -27.65 27.21
C VAL A 563 16.64 -26.88 26.56
N ARG A 564 16.33 -26.02 25.57
CA ARG A 564 17.31 -25.20 24.83
C ARG A 564 16.76 -23.79 24.58
N ALA A 565 17.64 -22.80 24.40
CA ALA A 565 17.29 -21.39 24.31
C ALA A 565 16.54 -21.02 23.01
N GLU A 566 16.86 -21.70 21.90
CA GLU A 566 16.20 -21.50 20.61
C GLU A 566 14.68 -21.74 20.65
N HIS A 567 14.19 -22.62 21.53
CA HIS A 567 12.75 -22.82 21.72
C HIS A 567 12.08 -21.62 22.41
N LEU A 568 12.77 -20.92 23.32
CA LEU A 568 12.29 -19.65 23.87
C LEU A 568 12.29 -18.57 22.77
N HIS A 569 13.34 -18.51 21.95
CA HIS A 569 13.41 -17.54 20.85
C HIS A 569 12.31 -17.74 19.81
N LEU A 570 12.04 -18.99 19.42
CA LEU A 570 10.93 -19.37 18.55
C LEU A 570 9.59 -18.94 19.16
N SER A 571 9.38 -19.19 20.46
CA SER A 571 8.14 -18.79 21.13
C SER A 571 7.96 -17.28 21.24
N VAL A 572 9.02 -16.52 21.56
CA VAL A 572 8.97 -15.05 21.57
C VAL A 572 8.73 -14.49 20.17
N THR A 573 9.32 -15.10 19.13
CA THR A 573 9.15 -14.70 17.73
C THR A 573 7.72 -14.94 17.26
N ILE A 574 7.17 -16.15 17.47
CA ILE A 574 5.79 -16.47 17.11
C ILE A 574 4.79 -15.62 17.91
N LEU A 575 5.01 -15.41 19.21
CA LEU A 575 4.15 -14.55 20.03
C LEU A 575 4.18 -13.09 19.53
N PHE A 576 5.35 -12.52 19.29
CA PHE A 576 5.50 -11.17 18.74
C PHE A 576 4.78 -11.05 17.39
N MET A 577 5.06 -11.96 16.46
CA MET A 577 4.48 -11.92 15.11
C MET A 577 2.97 -12.14 15.11
N SER A 578 2.43 -12.91 16.06
CA SER A 578 0.97 -13.08 16.23
C SER A 578 0.31 -11.81 16.79
N LEU A 579 0.96 -11.13 17.75
CA LEU A 579 0.48 -9.83 18.26
C LEU A 579 0.56 -8.74 17.18
N PHE A 580 1.62 -8.74 16.37
CA PHE A 580 1.77 -7.84 15.23
C PHE A 580 0.71 -8.11 14.15
N PHE A 581 0.47 -9.38 13.81
CA PHE A 581 -0.60 -9.79 12.91
C PHE A 581 -1.94 -9.23 13.40
N ILE A 582 -2.30 -9.43 14.67
CA ILE A 582 -3.57 -8.94 15.25
C ILE A 582 -3.68 -7.40 15.21
N ALA A 583 -2.58 -6.68 15.49
CA ALA A 583 -2.56 -5.23 15.46
C ALA A 583 -2.64 -4.64 14.04
N ASN A 584 -2.14 -5.38 13.03
CA ASN A 584 -2.14 -4.97 11.62
C ASN A 584 -3.38 -5.49 10.84
N PHE A 585 -4.02 -6.57 11.28
CA PHE A 585 -5.13 -7.22 10.56
C PHE A 585 -6.32 -6.29 10.29
N GLN A 586 -6.59 -5.35 11.20
CA GLN A 586 -7.57 -4.28 10.99
C GLN A 586 -7.37 -3.53 9.67
N ARG A 587 -6.12 -3.37 9.19
CA ARG A 587 -5.83 -2.67 7.92
C ARG A 587 -6.60 -3.31 6.76
N GLY A 588 -6.63 -4.64 6.70
CA GLY A 588 -7.33 -5.45 5.68
C GLY A 588 -8.84 -5.64 5.93
N LEU A 589 -9.39 -5.10 7.02
CA LEU A 589 -10.83 -4.96 7.25
C LEU A 589 -11.36 -3.57 6.82
N VAL A 590 -10.44 -2.62 6.58
CA VAL A 590 -10.73 -1.22 6.26
C VAL A 590 -10.43 -0.91 4.80
N ARG A 591 -9.14 -0.92 4.44
CA ARG A 591 -8.58 -0.76 3.09
C ARG A 591 -7.96 -2.11 2.71
N HIS A 592 -7.21 -2.19 1.62
CA HIS A 592 -6.15 -3.20 1.46
C HIS A 592 -6.68 -4.63 1.61
N THR A 593 -7.86 -4.82 1.03
CA THR A 593 -8.67 -6.03 1.06
C THR A 593 -8.38 -6.88 -0.17
N LEU A 594 -9.01 -8.05 -0.27
CA LEU A 594 -8.93 -8.87 -1.48
C LEU A 594 -9.65 -8.22 -2.68
N ALA A 595 -10.43 -7.16 -2.47
CA ALA A 595 -10.99 -6.32 -3.55
C ALA A 595 -9.96 -5.31 -4.13
N GLU A 596 -8.80 -5.14 -3.50
CA GLU A 596 -7.61 -4.52 -4.11
C GLU A 596 -6.66 -5.57 -4.70
N ASN A 597 -7.07 -6.85 -4.72
CA ASN A 597 -6.22 -8.01 -5.01
C ASN A 597 -4.96 -8.08 -4.11
N TRP A 598 -5.06 -7.56 -2.87
CA TRP A 598 -3.95 -7.49 -1.91
C TRP A 598 -4.28 -8.23 -0.61
N ASP A 599 -3.50 -9.27 -0.32
CA ASP A 599 -3.63 -10.12 0.86
C ASP A 599 -2.55 -9.83 1.93
N THR A 600 -1.62 -8.93 1.66
CA THR A 600 -0.45 -8.68 2.54
C THR A 600 -0.87 -8.21 3.94
N ALA A 601 -1.92 -7.38 4.05
CA ALA A 601 -2.52 -7.02 5.34
C ALA A 601 -3.04 -8.25 6.13
N LEU A 602 -3.84 -9.09 5.46
CA LEU A 602 -4.51 -10.26 6.05
C LEU A 602 -3.53 -11.39 6.39
N THR A 603 -2.47 -11.52 5.60
CA THR A 603 -1.44 -12.55 5.79
C THR A 603 -0.39 -12.11 6.79
N SER A 604 0.10 -10.87 6.74
CA SER A 604 1.15 -10.36 7.64
C SER A 604 2.34 -11.32 7.78
N PHE A 605 2.57 -11.94 8.95
CA PHE A 605 3.55 -13.02 9.15
C PHE A 605 2.90 -14.42 9.30
N GLY A 606 1.60 -14.55 9.05
CA GLY A 606 0.79 -15.75 9.23
C GLY A 606 1.33 -16.98 8.50
N PHE A 607 1.77 -16.83 7.24
CA PHE A 607 2.41 -17.93 6.50
C PHE A 607 3.68 -18.44 7.21
N PHE A 608 4.51 -17.53 7.73
CA PHE A 608 5.68 -17.89 8.54
C PHE A 608 5.29 -18.49 9.89
N ILE A 609 4.30 -17.92 10.59
CA ILE A 609 3.83 -18.40 11.90
C ILE A 609 3.33 -19.86 11.80
N ILE A 610 2.52 -20.17 10.79
CA ILE A 610 2.01 -21.52 10.55
C ILE A 610 3.16 -22.48 10.20
N ALA A 611 4.05 -22.12 9.26
CA ALA A 611 5.19 -22.96 8.92
C ALA A 611 6.16 -23.18 10.10
N ALA A 612 6.41 -22.12 10.89
CA ALA A 612 7.28 -22.16 12.06
C ALA A 612 6.70 -22.98 13.22
N SER A 613 5.38 -23.22 13.25
CA SER A 613 4.77 -24.10 14.27
C SER A 613 5.32 -25.54 14.19
N VAL A 614 5.72 -26.01 13.01
CA VAL A 614 6.35 -27.33 12.80
C VAL A 614 7.66 -27.48 13.58
N LEU A 615 8.37 -26.37 13.81
CA LEU A 615 9.64 -26.33 14.56
C LEU A 615 9.48 -26.71 16.05
N TYR A 616 8.25 -26.77 16.57
CA TYR A 616 7.98 -27.24 17.93
C TYR A 616 7.99 -28.77 18.09
N HIS A 617 7.98 -29.56 17.02
CA HIS A 617 7.74 -31.01 17.11
C HIS A 617 8.96 -31.79 17.68
N PRO A 618 8.87 -32.42 18.87
CA PRO A 618 10.05 -32.96 19.56
C PRO A 618 10.82 -34.02 18.77
N ARG A 619 10.11 -34.97 18.13
CA ARG A 619 10.75 -36.05 17.35
C ARG A 619 11.45 -35.58 16.07
N LEU A 620 11.25 -34.32 15.66
CA LEU A 620 11.97 -33.72 14.52
C LEU A 620 13.18 -32.88 14.95
N GLN A 621 13.23 -32.42 16.21
CA GLN A 621 14.29 -31.53 16.72
C GLN A 621 15.66 -32.20 16.85
N SER A 622 15.71 -33.53 16.84
CA SER A 622 16.94 -34.31 16.68
C SER A 622 17.47 -34.26 15.23
N LYS A 623 16.61 -34.52 14.25
CA LYS A 623 16.98 -34.66 12.83
C LYS A 623 16.83 -33.34 12.07
N SER A 624 17.77 -32.42 12.30
CA SER A 624 17.71 -31.04 11.77
C SER A 624 17.52 -30.86 10.25
N PRO A 625 18.00 -31.73 9.33
CA PRO A 625 17.67 -31.61 7.90
C PRO A 625 16.20 -31.92 7.62
N LEU A 626 15.65 -32.93 8.29
CA LEU A 626 14.26 -33.36 8.14
C LEU A 626 13.30 -32.29 8.66
N LEU A 627 13.64 -31.66 9.79
CA LEU A 627 12.90 -30.51 10.31
C LEU A 627 12.96 -29.30 9.35
N SER A 628 14.12 -29.04 8.75
CA SER A 628 14.30 -27.98 7.76
C SER A 628 13.45 -28.23 6.51
N PHE A 629 13.41 -29.48 6.03
CA PHE A 629 12.54 -29.90 4.93
C PHE A 629 11.06 -29.71 5.25
N TYR A 630 10.58 -30.18 6.41
CA TYR A 630 9.17 -30.01 6.78
C TYR A 630 8.77 -28.55 6.98
N PHE A 631 9.65 -27.68 7.49
CA PHE A 631 9.40 -26.24 7.52
C PHE A 631 9.24 -25.66 6.11
N LEU A 632 10.17 -25.97 5.19
CA LEU A 632 10.14 -25.44 3.82
C LEU A 632 8.95 -26.00 3.02
N LEU A 633 8.58 -27.25 3.23
CA LEU A 633 7.38 -27.86 2.67
C LEU A 633 6.11 -27.18 3.19
N ALA A 634 6.00 -26.97 4.51
CA ALA A 634 4.86 -26.26 5.10
C ALA A 634 4.75 -24.81 4.62
N ALA A 635 5.87 -24.07 4.59
CA ALA A 635 5.92 -22.71 4.04
C ALA A 635 5.46 -22.68 2.57
N THR A 636 5.96 -23.59 1.74
CA THR A 636 5.62 -23.65 0.31
C THR A 636 4.16 -24.05 0.08
N LEU A 637 3.65 -25.05 0.81
CA LEU A 637 2.25 -25.45 0.71
C LEU A 637 1.31 -24.34 1.18
N VAL A 638 1.62 -23.66 2.29
CA VAL A 638 0.80 -22.55 2.78
C VAL A 638 0.80 -21.38 1.79
N VAL A 639 1.96 -21.01 1.24
CA VAL A 639 2.08 -19.98 0.19
C VAL A 639 1.30 -20.36 -1.07
N VAL A 640 1.54 -21.55 -1.65
CA VAL A 640 0.98 -21.92 -2.97
C VAL A 640 -0.54 -22.10 -2.92
N ASN A 641 -1.11 -22.56 -1.80
CA ASN A 641 -2.56 -22.77 -1.69
C ASN A 641 -3.33 -21.53 -1.21
N TYR A 642 -2.74 -20.69 -0.35
CA TYR A 642 -3.47 -19.60 0.35
C TYR A 642 -3.02 -18.18 -0.01
N LYS A 643 -1.95 -17.97 -0.79
CA LYS A 643 -1.67 -16.66 -1.40
C LYS A 643 -2.81 -16.32 -2.36
N TYR A 644 -3.42 -15.13 -2.22
CA TYR A 644 -4.62 -14.75 -2.96
C TYR A 644 -4.36 -14.67 -4.47
N ASN A 645 -3.28 -13.97 -4.85
CA ASN A 645 -2.74 -14.03 -6.21
C ASN A 645 -1.82 -15.24 -6.30
N THR A 646 -2.12 -16.18 -7.20
CA THR A 646 -1.36 -17.44 -7.35
C THR A 646 0.13 -17.14 -7.59
N PRO A 647 1.06 -17.73 -6.83
CA PRO A 647 2.50 -17.47 -6.99
C PRO A 647 3.01 -17.81 -8.40
N ASP A 648 3.77 -16.89 -8.99
CA ASP A 648 4.54 -17.13 -10.21
C ASP A 648 5.61 -18.21 -9.95
N PHE A 649 5.52 -19.34 -10.67
CA PHE A 649 6.46 -20.45 -10.57
C PHE A 649 7.83 -20.16 -11.22
N SER A 650 7.96 -19.10 -12.03
CA SER A 650 9.23 -18.64 -12.60
C SER A 650 10.02 -17.68 -11.69
N ARG A 651 9.45 -17.35 -10.51
CA ARG A 651 9.98 -16.39 -9.53
C ARG A 651 11.43 -16.70 -9.12
N LYS A 652 12.31 -15.72 -9.36
CA LYS A 652 13.75 -15.81 -9.08
C LYS A 652 14.05 -15.60 -7.59
N SER A 653 14.91 -16.44 -7.02
CA SER A 653 15.49 -16.24 -5.68
C SER A 653 16.51 -15.09 -5.67
N THR A 654 16.89 -14.59 -4.49
CA THR A 654 17.97 -13.59 -4.34
C THR A 654 19.27 -14.04 -5.03
N TYR A 655 19.64 -15.32 -4.92
CA TYR A 655 20.79 -15.87 -5.65
C TYR A 655 20.58 -15.86 -7.17
N SER A 656 19.39 -16.24 -7.64
CA SER A 656 19.04 -16.21 -9.07
C SER A 656 19.08 -14.78 -9.65
N LEU A 657 18.72 -13.78 -8.85
CA LEU A 657 18.85 -12.37 -9.19
C LEU A 657 20.32 -11.93 -9.20
N ALA A 658 21.13 -12.32 -8.22
CA ALA A 658 22.57 -12.03 -8.21
C ALA A 658 23.32 -12.60 -9.42
N VAL A 659 22.98 -13.83 -9.84
CA VAL A 659 23.55 -14.46 -11.04
C VAL A 659 23.10 -13.74 -12.33
N ALA A 660 21.92 -13.12 -12.34
CA ALA A 660 21.50 -12.25 -13.45
C ALA A 660 22.21 -10.89 -13.42
N GLY A 661 22.30 -10.25 -12.26
CA GLY A 661 22.98 -8.96 -12.06
C GLY A 661 24.46 -9.01 -12.46
N MET A 662 25.18 -10.06 -12.03
CA MET A 662 26.59 -10.27 -12.44
C MET A 662 26.79 -10.47 -13.95
N ARG A 663 25.74 -10.75 -14.72
CA ARG A 663 25.76 -10.86 -16.19
C ARG A 663 25.25 -9.60 -16.89
N SER A 664 24.82 -8.57 -16.14
CA SER A 664 24.33 -7.32 -16.74
C SER A 664 25.51 -6.50 -17.30
N PRO A 665 25.43 -6.02 -18.56
CA PRO A 665 26.40 -5.08 -19.12
C PRO A 665 26.54 -3.78 -18.31
N GLU A 666 25.51 -3.41 -17.53
CA GLU A 666 25.51 -2.23 -16.65
C GLU A 666 26.71 -2.25 -15.67
N PHE A 667 27.02 -3.41 -15.09
CA PHE A 667 28.18 -3.59 -14.20
C PHE A 667 29.53 -3.45 -14.91
N HIS A 668 29.57 -3.58 -16.25
CA HIS A 668 30.79 -3.53 -17.05
C HIS A 668 30.98 -2.17 -17.74
N LYS A 669 29.89 -1.39 -17.93
CA LYS A 669 29.93 -0.02 -18.48
C LYS A 669 30.46 1.05 -17.51
N ALA A 670 30.45 0.79 -16.19
CA ALA A 670 30.71 1.79 -15.15
C ALA A 670 32.20 2.21 -14.98
N GLY A 671 32.92 2.54 -16.05
CA GLY A 671 34.35 2.88 -15.93
C GLY A 671 35.13 3.35 -17.17
N SER A 672 34.84 4.56 -17.66
CA SER A 672 35.84 5.40 -18.36
C SER A 672 35.55 6.90 -18.27
N GLU A 673 34.27 7.29 -18.30
CA GLU A 673 33.80 8.69 -18.34
C GLU A 673 32.75 8.94 -17.25
N SER A 674 32.36 10.21 -17.05
CA SER A 674 31.17 10.59 -16.29
C SER A 674 29.92 10.32 -17.12
N PHE A 675 28.87 9.77 -16.49
CA PHE A 675 27.60 9.46 -17.14
C PHE A 675 26.44 9.61 -16.17
N GLU A 676 25.25 9.86 -16.73
CA GLU A 676 24.02 10.01 -15.96
C GLU A 676 23.62 8.66 -15.34
N ARG A 677 23.39 8.63 -14.02
CA ARG A 677 23.03 7.39 -13.30
C ARG A 677 21.55 7.05 -13.39
N ILE A 678 20.71 7.98 -13.83
CA ILE A 678 19.25 7.90 -13.77
C ILE A 678 18.69 8.47 -15.07
N THR A 679 17.94 7.67 -15.82
CA THR A 679 17.19 8.15 -17.00
C THR A 679 15.71 8.19 -16.66
N ASP A 680 15.09 9.37 -16.66
CA ASP A 680 13.66 9.53 -16.40
C ASP A 680 12.84 9.32 -17.68
N THR A 681 12.38 8.08 -17.89
CA THR A 681 11.47 7.72 -18.97
C THR A 681 10.00 8.05 -18.65
N GLY A 682 9.72 8.57 -17.45
CA GLY A 682 8.43 9.17 -17.12
C GLY A 682 8.16 10.45 -17.90
N ILE A 683 9.20 11.23 -18.23
CA ILE A 683 9.07 12.42 -19.10
C ILE A 683 8.49 12.02 -20.47
N GLU A 684 9.03 10.97 -21.08
CA GLU A 684 8.54 10.42 -22.36
C GLU A 684 7.14 9.80 -22.21
N THR A 685 6.92 9.01 -21.14
CA THR A 685 5.66 8.28 -20.92
C THR A 685 4.47 9.20 -20.65
N HIS A 686 4.68 10.29 -19.89
CA HIS A 686 3.62 11.21 -19.47
C HIS A 686 3.43 12.40 -20.42
N GLY A 687 4.15 12.43 -21.56
CA GLY A 687 4.03 13.50 -22.57
C GLY A 687 4.74 14.81 -22.20
N GLY A 688 5.70 14.76 -21.28
CA GLY A 688 6.44 15.90 -20.74
C GLY A 688 5.59 16.87 -19.93
N PHE A 689 6.26 17.84 -19.29
CA PHE A 689 5.62 18.93 -18.54
C PHE A 689 6.16 20.32 -18.92
N ASP A 690 6.89 20.41 -20.03
CA ASP A 690 7.58 21.64 -20.44
C ASP A 690 6.64 22.77 -20.85
N ALA A 691 5.44 22.47 -21.35
CA ALA A 691 4.46 23.52 -21.66
C ALA A 691 3.91 24.17 -20.38
N LEU A 692 3.59 23.39 -19.35
CA LEU A 692 3.28 23.90 -18.01
C LEU A 692 4.48 24.63 -17.38
N LYS A 693 5.71 24.11 -17.52
CA LYS A 693 6.92 24.76 -16.99
C LYS A 693 7.22 26.09 -17.68
N LYS A 694 7.10 26.16 -19.02
CA LYS A 694 7.16 27.38 -19.86
C LYS A 694 6.08 28.37 -19.42
N PHE A 695 4.84 27.93 -19.26
CA PHE A 695 3.72 28.76 -18.78
C PHE A 695 3.98 29.36 -17.40
N LEU A 696 4.36 28.55 -16.40
CA LEU A 696 4.63 29.02 -15.05
C LEU A 696 5.82 30.00 -15.02
N ASN A 697 6.91 29.70 -15.72
CA ASN A 697 8.10 30.55 -15.72
C ASN A 697 7.92 31.87 -16.49
N LEU A 698 6.96 31.95 -17.42
CA LEU A 698 6.61 33.19 -18.12
C LEU A 698 5.58 34.05 -17.38
N ASN A 699 4.64 33.44 -16.65
CA ASN A 699 3.50 34.16 -16.06
C ASN A 699 3.61 34.39 -14.54
N ILE A 700 4.43 33.62 -13.80
CA ILE A 700 4.52 33.73 -12.34
C ILE A 700 5.97 33.78 -11.82
N PRO A 701 6.26 34.58 -10.76
CA PRO A 701 7.60 34.64 -10.17
C PRO A 701 8.13 33.27 -9.74
N ALA A 702 9.45 33.08 -9.77
CA ALA A 702 10.09 31.83 -9.30
C ALA A 702 9.84 31.53 -7.81
N THR A 703 9.55 32.57 -7.01
CA THR A 703 9.17 32.47 -5.59
C THR A 703 7.72 32.02 -5.36
N SER A 704 6.85 32.15 -6.37
CA SER A 704 5.45 31.74 -6.30
C SER A 704 5.30 30.26 -6.69
N THR A 705 4.17 29.65 -6.36
CA THR A 705 3.87 28.25 -6.70
C THR A 705 2.48 28.08 -7.34
N PHE A 706 2.06 26.86 -7.56
CA PHE A 706 0.70 26.51 -7.99
C PHE A 706 0.09 25.50 -7.01
N LEU A 707 -1.21 25.26 -7.11
CA LEU A 707 -1.89 24.19 -6.38
C LEU A 707 -2.20 23.03 -7.34
N ASP A 708 -1.78 21.83 -6.99
CA ASP A 708 -2.30 20.58 -7.53
C ASP A 708 -3.64 20.21 -6.85
N PHE A 709 -4.68 20.07 -7.66
CA PHE A 709 -5.99 19.54 -7.28
C PHE A 709 -6.38 18.28 -8.09
N SER A 710 -5.54 17.85 -9.05
CA SER A 710 -5.77 16.71 -9.93
C SER A 710 -5.23 15.37 -9.39
N ASN A 711 -4.61 15.38 -8.19
CA ASN A 711 -3.81 14.28 -7.62
C ASN A 711 -2.61 13.93 -8.53
N THR A 712 -1.88 14.95 -9.00
CA THR A 712 -0.66 14.79 -9.83
C THR A 712 0.60 15.39 -9.16
N PRO A 713 0.94 15.07 -7.90
CA PRO A 713 1.93 15.82 -7.12
C PRO A 713 3.36 15.80 -7.69
N MET A 714 3.72 14.85 -8.55
CA MET A 714 5.00 14.91 -9.28
C MET A 714 5.15 16.16 -10.18
N LEU A 715 4.07 16.89 -10.50
CA LEU A 715 4.13 18.18 -11.17
C LEU A 715 5.03 19.19 -10.43
N TYR A 716 5.08 19.17 -9.10
CA TYR A 716 5.97 20.04 -8.30
C TYR A 716 7.45 19.75 -8.59
N HIS A 717 7.81 18.48 -8.81
CA HIS A 717 9.16 18.09 -9.20
C HIS A 717 9.50 18.58 -10.61
N TYR A 718 8.66 18.25 -11.60
CA TYR A 718 8.95 18.59 -12.99
C TYR A 718 8.98 20.09 -13.24
N THR A 719 8.15 20.87 -12.54
CA THR A 719 8.12 22.34 -12.65
C THR A 719 9.14 23.05 -11.75
N SER A 720 9.79 22.33 -10.82
CA SER A 720 10.72 22.87 -9.81
C SER A 720 10.06 23.92 -8.90
N ARG A 721 8.94 23.54 -8.26
CA ARG A 721 8.12 24.44 -7.42
C ARG A 721 7.84 23.84 -6.03
N ILE A 722 7.73 24.69 -5.03
CA ILE A 722 7.47 24.29 -3.64
C ILE A 722 6.03 23.80 -3.45
N VAL A 723 5.82 22.73 -2.69
CA VAL A 723 4.47 22.26 -2.34
C VAL A 723 3.84 23.24 -1.34
N PRO A 724 2.64 23.79 -1.57
CA PRO A 724 2.00 24.79 -0.72
C PRO A 724 1.36 24.21 0.57
N ASP A 725 1.89 23.10 1.10
CA ASP A 725 1.36 22.41 2.27
C ASP A 725 2.45 21.70 3.09
N TYR A 726 2.06 21.12 4.22
CA TYR A 726 2.81 20.13 4.98
C TYR A 726 2.84 18.76 4.28
N PHE A 727 1.76 18.26 3.70
CA PHE A 727 1.75 16.95 3.03
C PHE A 727 2.23 17.01 1.57
N CYS A 728 2.92 15.96 1.13
CA CYS A 728 3.42 15.83 -0.24
C CYS A 728 2.37 15.31 -1.25
N GLN A 729 1.19 14.85 -0.80
CA GLN A 729 0.11 14.32 -1.66
C GLN A 729 -1.17 15.14 -1.51
N LEU A 730 -1.26 16.22 -2.29
CA LEU A 730 -2.47 17.03 -2.42
C LEU A 730 -3.34 16.52 -3.59
N PRO A 731 -4.67 16.74 -3.56
CA PRO A 731 -5.48 17.10 -2.38
C PRO A 731 -5.74 15.90 -1.44
N HIS A 732 -5.38 14.67 -1.83
CA HIS A 732 -5.75 13.41 -1.17
C HIS A 732 -5.66 13.37 0.36
N THR A 733 -4.62 13.96 0.97
CA THR A 733 -4.43 13.95 2.44
C THR A 733 -5.46 14.83 3.18
N ALA A 734 -6.01 15.86 2.52
CA ALA A 734 -7.06 16.74 3.03
C ALA A 734 -8.45 16.08 2.99
N HIS A 735 -8.57 14.89 3.56
CA HIS A 735 -9.65 13.93 3.35
C HIS A 735 -10.93 14.17 4.18
N ASN A 736 -10.92 15.12 5.12
CA ASN A 736 -12.08 15.51 5.93
C ASN A 736 -12.13 17.03 6.14
N GLU A 737 -13.25 17.57 6.64
CA GLU A 737 -13.46 19.03 6.68
C GLU A 737 -12.36 19.77 7.48
N LYS A 738 -11.89 19.17 8.58
CA LYS A 738 -10.84 19.70 9.45
C LYS A 738 -9.47 19.77 8.77
N MET A 739 -9.10 18.75 7.99
CA MET A 739 -7.86 18.77 7.21
C MET A 739 -7.96 19.71 6.00
N GLN A 740 -9.16 19.86 5.41
CA GLN A 740 -9.37 20.82 4.31
C GLN A 740 -9.26 22.27 4.79
N ASN A 741 -9.85 22.61 5.93
CA ASN A 741 -9.73 23.95 6.51
C ASN A 741 -8.27 24.28 6.83
N LYS A 742 -7.52 23.34 7.43
CA LYS A 742 -6.07 23.52 7.66
C LYS A 742 -5.25 23.71 6.38
N LEU A 743 -5.59 23.03 5.28
CA LEU A 743 -4.93 23.27 3.99
C LEU A 743 -5.20 24.70 3.49
N LEU A 744 -6.44 25.19 3.63
CA LEU A 744 -6.80 26.56 3.30
C LEU A 744 -6.07 27.58 4.19
N ASP A 745 -5.93 27.30 5.50
CA ASP A 745 -5.12 28.11 6.41
C ASP A 745 -3.65 28.18 5.93
N ASN A 746 -3.09 27.06 5.47
CA ASN A 746 -1.72 27.00 4.93
C ASN A 746 -1.53 27.82 3.65
N PHE A 747 -2.56 27.96 2.80
CA PHE A 747 -2.46 28.73 1.56
C PHE A 747 -2.14 30.22 1.80
N HIS A 748 -2.45 30.77 2.97
CA HIS A 748 -2.08 32.15 3.32
C HIS A 748 -0.56 32.37 3.45
N ALA A 749 0.24 31.31 3.59
CA ALA A 749 1.70 31.38 3.64
C ALA A 749 2.38 31.35 2.26
N TYR A 750 1.63 31.17 1.17
CA TYR A 750 2.17 31.00 -0.19
C TYR A 750 1.47 31.90 -1.20
N ASP A 751 2.21 32.47 -2.16
CA ASP A 751 1.58 33.01 -3.37
C ASP A 751 1.30 31.87 -4.35
N ILE A 752 0.01 31.56 -4.51
CA ILE A 752 -0.52 30.49 -5.36
C ILE A 752 -1.33 31.12 -6.52
N PRO A 753 -0.71 31.74 -7.55
CA PRO A 753 -1.44 32.35 -8.67
C PRO A 753 -2.16 31.36 -9.61
N VAL A 754 -1.78 30.08 -9.58
CA VAL A 754 -2.19 29.04 -10.56
C VAL A 754 -2.69 27.78 -9.86
N VAL A 755 -3.61 27.04 -10.48
CA VAL A 755 -4.09 25.71 -10.04
C VAL A 755 -4.09 24.75 -11.23
N ALA A 756 -3.53 23.55 -11.06
CA ALA A 756 -3.79 22.41 -11.94
C ALA A 756 -5.04 21.69 -11.38
N PHE A 757 -6.19 21.87 -12.01
CA PHE A 757 -7.48 21.57 -11.39
C PHE A 757 -7.94 20.12 -11.60
N SER A 758 -7.80 19.60 -12.82
CA SER A 758 -8.18 18.24 -13.20
C SER A 758 -7.44 17.77 -14.45
N ASN A 759 -7.40 16.47 -14.70
CA ASN A 759 -6.90 15.89 -15.95
C ASN A 759 -7.93 16.08 -17.09
N VAL A 760 -7.45 15.99 -18.34
CA VAL A 760 -8.23 16.07 -19.58
C VAL A 760 -7.83 14.91 -20.50
N PRO A 761 -8.72 13.93 -20.77
CA PRO A 761 -10.03 13.72 -20.14
C PRO A 761 -9.90 13.36 -18.64
N TYR A 762 -11.01 13.35 -17.91
CA TYR A 762 -11.04 12.89 -16.52
C TYR A 762 -10.53 11.45 -16.39
N THR A 763 -9.72 11.22 -15.35
CA THR A 763 -9.07 9.96 -15.04
C THR A 763 -9.55 9.39 -13.71
N TYR A 764 -9.01 8.23 -13.32
CA TYR A 764 -9.16 7.68 -11.96
C TYR A 764 -8.67 8.66 -10.86
N TRP A 765 -7.68 9.50 -11.14
CA TRP A 765 -7.09 10.44 -10.18
C TRP A 765 -8.01 11.62 -9.85
N ASP A 766 -8.90 12.01 -10.78
CA ASP A 766 -9.90 13.07 -10.57
C ASP A 766 -11.12 12.60 -9.77
N ALA A 767 -11.30 11.28 -9.67
CA ALA A 767 -12.43 10.64 -9.00
C ALA A 767 -11.99 9.38 -8.24
N LEU A 768 -10.97 9.54 -7.39
CA LEU A 768 -10.38 8.45 -6.61
C LEU A 768 -11.44 7.65 -5.85
N ASP A 769 -11.33 6.32 -5.81
CA ASP A 769 -12.33 5.40 -5.26
C ASP A 769 -13.77 5.56 -5.84
N GLY A 770 -13.92 6.22 -6.99
CA GLY A 770 -15.21 6.58 -7.58
C GLY A 770 -15.87 7.84 -6.99
N ILE A 771 -15.13 8.67 -6.24
CA ILE A 771 -15.63 9.91 -5.62
C ILE A 771 -14.86 11.11 -6.21
N PRO A 772 -15.51 12.02 -6.98
CA PRO A 772 -14.86 13.20 -7.57
C PRO A 772 -14.12 14.08 -6.57
N ASN A 773 -12.96 14.61 -6.95
CA ASN A 773 -12.13 15.47 -6.09
C ASN A 773 -12.91 16.68 -5.58
N SER A 774 -13.75 17.33 -6.40
CA SER A 774 -14.55 18.48 -5.96
C SER A 774 -15.72 18.13 -5.03
N VAL A 775 -16.10 16.85 -4.93
CA VAL A 775 -17.05 16.34 -3.93
C VAL A 775 -16.31 15.95 -2.65
N ARG A 776 -15.22 15.19 -2.76
CA ARG A 776 -14.38 14.74 -1.63
C ARG A 776 -13.76 15.94 -0.89
N HIS A 777 -13.22 16.89 -1.64
CA HIS A 777 -12.44 18.04 -1.17
C HIS A 777 -13.21 19.36 -1.39
N TYR A 778 -14.51 19.37 -1.07
CA TYR A 778 -15.45 20.43 -1.42
C TYR A 778 -15.06 21.83 -0.90
N ARG A 779 -14.44 21.96 0.29
CA ARG A 779 -13.97 23.25 0.81
C ARG A 779 -12.91 23.87 -0.11
N ILE A 780 -11.99 23.03 -0.60
CA ILE A 780 -10.88 23.43 -1.46
C ILE A 780 -11.40 23.73 -2.87
N ALA A 781 -12.28 22.90 -3.42
CA ALA A 781 -12.92 23.16 -4.71
C ALA A 781 -13.69 24.49 -4.72
N GLU A 782 -14.49 24.77 -3.69
CA GLU A 782 -15.22 26.03 -3.60
C GLU A 782 -14.30 27.24 -3.40
N TYR A 783 -13.20 27.11 -2.65
CA TYR A 783 -12.16 28.15 -2.57
C TYR A 783 -11.54 28.42 -3.96
N ILE A 784 -11.28 27.36 -4.75
CA ILE A 784 -10.81 27.49 -6.14
C ILE A 784 -11.87 28.22 -6.99
N TYR A 785 -13.14 27.80 -6.94
CA TYR A 785 -14.23 28.42 -7.70
C TYR A 785 -14.49 29.89 -7.34
N ARG A 786 -14.25 30.28 -6.08
CA ARG A 786 -14.37 31.68 -5.61
C ARG A 786 -13.22 32.55 -6.11
N ASN A 787 -11.97 32.07 -6.06
CA ASN A 787 -10.78 32.91 -6.27
C ASN A 787 -10.13 32.77 -7.65
N TYR A 788 -10.39 31.67 -8.38
CA TYR A 788 -9.74 31.32 -9.64
C TYR A 788 -10.76 31.13 -10.77
N ARG A 789 -10.26 31.10 -12.00
CA ARG A 789 -11.04 30.90 -13.22
C ARG A 789 -10.28 29.96 -14.18
N PRO A 790 -10.97 29.11 -14.95
CA PRO A 790 -10.37 28.38 -16.06
C PRO A 790 -9.61 29.32 -17.01
N GLU A 791 -8.42 28.91 -17.45
CA GLU A 791 -7.57 29.68 -18.36
C GLU A 791 -7.27 28.88 -19.63
N THR A 792 -6.60 27.74 -19.48
CA THR A 792 -5.97 26.97 -20.57
C THR A 792 -5.90 25.49 -20.20
N ILE A 793 -5.71 24.61 -21.19
CA ILE A 793 -5.32 23.22 -20.97
C ILE A 793 -3.84 23.06 -21.34
N LEU A 794 -3.02 22.42 -20.50
CA LEU A 794 -1.59 22.18 -20.74
C LEU A 794 -1.18 20.80 -20.21
N ASN A 795 -0.38 20.05 -20.98
CA ASN A 795 0.09 18.70 -20.62
C ASN A 795 -1.03 17.80 -20.02
N LYS A 796 -2.19 17.78 -20.70
CA LYS A 796 -3.43 17.06 -20.30
C LYS A 796 -4.03 17.47 -18.94
N HIS A 797 -3.76 18.68 -18.45
CA HIS A 797 -4.37 19.24 -17.24
C HIS A 797 -5.13 20.54 -17.53
N THR A 798 -6.28 20.75 -16.88
CA THR A 798 -6.97 22.05 -16.83
C THR A 798 -6.19 22.99 -15.91
N ILE A 799 -5.68 24.10 -16.46
CA ILE A 799 -4.93 25.10 -15.72
C ILE A 799 -5.81 26.33 -15.51
N TRP A 800 -5.97 26.68 -14.24
CA TRP A 800 -6.77 27.79 -13.76
C TRP A 800 -5.86 28.85 -13.14
N VAL A 801 -6.28 30.11 -13.18
CA VAL A 801 -5.51 31.25 -12.65
C VAL A 801 -6.37 32.11 -11.72
N LYS A 802 -5.75 32.84 -10.77
CA LYS A 802 -6.47 33.83 -9.94
C LYS A 802 -7.28 34.79 -10.83
N LYS A 803 -8.48 35.20 -10.40
CA LYS A 803 -9.41 35.93 -11.28
C LYS A 803 -8.88 37.27 -11.81
N ASP A 804 -8.02 37.92 -11.05
CA ASP A 804 -7.30 39.16 -11.38
C ASP A 804 -6.03 38.95 -12.24
N ALA A 805 -5.55 37.70 -12.39
CA ALA A 805 -4.35 37.39 -13.16
C ALA A 805 -4.55 37.66 -14.67
N LYS A 806 -3.61 38.44 -15.22
CA LYS A 806 -3.50 38.74 -16.66
C LYS A 806 -2.48 37.79 -17.29
N ILE A 807 -2.96 36.98 -18.22
CA ILE A 807 -2.18 35.97 -18.93
C ILE A 807 -2.06 36.39 -20.40
N ASN A 808 -0.87 36.26 -20.98
CA ASN A 808 -0.71 36.43 -22.43
C ASN A 808 -1.13 35.14 -23.15
N ARG A 809 -2.12 35.22 -24.04
CA ARG A 809 -2.74 34.06 -24.71
C ARG A 809 -2.20 33.79 -26.12
N GLY A 810 -1.36 34.67 -26.66
CA GLY A 810 -0.90 34.57 -28.06
C GLY A 810 -2.01 34.80 -29.08
N GLU A 811 -1.84 34.25 -30.29
CA GLU A 811 -2.73 34.45 -31.43
C GLU A 811 -3.74 33.31 -31.64
N VAL A 812 -5.02 33.67 -31.73
CA VAL A 812 -6.11 32.76 -32.09
C VAL A 812 -6.27 32.75 -33.60
N GLU A 813 -6.21 31.56 -34.20
CA GLU A 813 -6.33 31.34 -35.63
C GLU A 813 -7.60 30.52 -35.89
N GLU A 814 -8.62 31.17 -36.47
CA GLU A 814 -9.87 30.50 -36.84
C GLU A 814 -9.72 29.84 -38.21
N ILE A 815 -9.65 28.51 -38.20
CA ILE A 815 -9.25 27.68 -39.35
C ILE A 815 -10.47 27.28 -40.19
N ALA A 816 -11.57 26.97 -39.51
CA ALA A 816 -12.90 26.81 -40.10
C ALA A 816 -13.95 27.35 -39.11
N SER A 817 -14.99 27.99 -39.63
CA SER A 817 -16.17 28.39 -38.85
C SER A 817 -17.42 28.28 -39.70
N ILE A 818 -18.16 27.20 -39.52
CA ILE A 818 -19.38 26.87 -40.24
C ILE A 818 -20.59 27.23 -39.36
N LYS A 819 -21.50 28.04 -39.92
CA LYS A 819 -22.74 28.50 -39.27
C LYS A 819 -24.00 28.10 -40.04
N ASP A 820 -23.82 27.60 -41.26
CA ASP A 820 -24.84 27.04 -42.11
C ASP A 820 -24.33 25.67 -42.57
N ILE A 821 -24.95 24.59 -42.11
CA ILE A 821 -24.50 23.24 -42.45
C ILE A 821 -24.92 22.80 -43.86
N SER A 822 -25.52 23.67 -44.68
CA SER A 822 -25.67 23.41 -46.12
C SER A 822 -24.32 23.24 -46.82
N GLU A 823 -23.26 23.86 -46.30
CA GLU A 823 -21.87 23.71 -46.74
C GLU A 823 -21.26 22.31 -46.45
N LEU A 824 -21.93 21.48 -45.63
CA LEU A 824 -21.42 20.16 -45.22
C LEU A 824 -21.99 19.02 -46.09
N GLU A 825 -21.18 18.00 -46.30
CA GLU A 825 -21.60 16.72 -46.88
C GLU A 825 -22.26 15.88 -45.78
N ILE A 826 -23.49 15.40 -46.01
CA ILE A 826 -24.25 14.63 -45.02
C ILE A 826 -24.75 13.32 -45.66
N SER A 827 -24.32 12.20 -45.10
CA SER A 827 -24.73 10.85 -45.49
C SER A 827 -25.66 10.23 -44.45
N ASN A 828 -26.61 9.40 -44.90
CA ASN A 828 -27.58 8.67 -44.07
C ASN A 828 -28.41 9.56 -43.12
N ALA A 829 -28.74 10.79 -43.51
CA ALA A 829 -29.60 11.69 -42.71
C ALA A 829 -30.49 12.56 -43.60
N VAL A 830 -31.56 13.13 -43.02
CA VAL A 830 -32.48 14.04 -43.71
C VAL A 830 -32.25 15.47 -43.24
N ARG A 831 -31.71 16.33 -44.10
CA ARG A 831 -31.64 17.79 -43.88
C ARG A 831 -33.05 18.36 -44.05
N LYS A 832 -33.64 18.90 -42.97
CA LYS A 832 -34.99 19.51 -42.97
C LYS A 832 -34.99 21.00 -43.30
N ASP A 833 -33.90 21.68 -42.95
CA ASP A 833 -33.67 23.12 -43.11
C ASP A 833 -32.15 23.36 -43.16
N SER A 834 -31.70 24.60 -43.45
CA SER A 834 -30.28 24.93 -43.57
C SER A 834 -29.43 24.48 -42.38
N ASN A 835 -30.01 24.52 -41.17
CA ASN A 835 -29.36 24.16 -39.91
C ASN A 835 -29.93 22.93 -39.17
N ILE A 836 -30.83 22.14 -39.77
CA ILE A 836 -31.49 21.01 -39.08
C ILE A 836 -31.24 19.68 -39.79
N VAL A 837 -30.63 18.73 -39.07
CA VAL A 837 -30.44 17.33 -39.46
C VAL A 837 -31.38 16.44 -38.66
N THR A 838 -32.12 15.55 -39.34
CA THR A 838 -32.84 14.44 -38.71
C THR A 838 -32.09 13.14 -38.98
N ILE A 839 -31.65 12.48 -37.91
CA ILE A 839 -30.92 11.21 -37.92
C ILE A 839 -31.97 10.09 -37.88
N PRO A 840 -32.11 9.26 -38.92
CA PRO A 840 -32.94 8.05 -38.88
C PRO A 840 -32.26 6.95 -38.05
N ASN A 841 -32.93 5.81 -37.86
CA ASN A 841 -32.32 4.64 -37.20
C ASN A 841 -31.05 4.17 -37.94
N GLY A 842 -29.88 4.49 -37.39
CA GLY A 842 -28.57 4.14 -37.96
C GLY A 842 -27.46 5.09 -37.51
N GLU A 843 -26.33 5.01 -38.22
CA GLU A 843 -25.21 5.96 -38.12
C GLU A 843 -25.28 6.96 -39.27
N SER A 844 -25.49 8.24 -38.94
CA SER A 844 -25.38 9.36 -39.87
C SER A 844 -23.97 9.96 -39.84
N LEU A 845 -23.51 10.50 -40.97
CA LEU A 845 -22.12 10.89 -41.16
C LEU A 845 -22.02 12.27 -41.82
N VAL A 846 -21.22 13.16 -41.22
CA VAL A 846 -21.02 14.55 -41.65
C VAL A 846 -19.56 14.78 -42.01
N LYS A 847 -19.30 15.29 -43.22
CA LYS A 847 -17.98 15.57 -43.80
C LYS A 847 -17.95 16.97 -44.44
N GLY A 848 -16.80 17.38 -44.98
CA GLY A 848 -16.60 18.71 -45.59
C GLY A 848 -16.29 19.83 -44.59
N ILE A 849 -16.01 19.50 -43.32
CA ILE A 849 -15.65 20.46 -42.26
C ILE A 849 -14.35 21.21 -42.59
N LEU A 850 -13.39 20.52 -43.22
CA LEU A 850 -12.20 21.12 -43.80
C LEU A 850 -12.37 21.15 -45.33
N LYS A 851 -12.17 22.31 -45.95
CA LYS A 851 -12.27 22.49 -47.41
C LYS A 851 -10.99 22.10 -48.15
N SER A 852 -9.89 21.92 -47.42
CA SER A 852 -8.60 21.43 -47.90
C SER A 852 -7.78 20.92 -46.70
N PRO A 853 -6.81 20.01 -46.89
CA PRO A 853 -5.83 19.66 -45.86
C PRO A 853 -5.04 20.88 -45.35
N ILE A 854 -4.62 20.84 -44.09
CA ILE A 854 -4.11 22.00 -43.35
C ILE A 854 -2.80 21.63 -42.65
N HIS A 855 -1.75 22.41 -42.91
CA HIS A 855 -0.46 22.28 -42.22
C HIS A 855 -0.57 22.79 -40.78
N LEU A 856 -0.12 21.96 -39.84
CA LEU A 856 -0.17 22.24 -38.41
C LEU A 856 1.15 22.88 -37.95
N LYS A 857 1.06 23.92 -37.14
CA LYS A 857 2.20 24.65 -36.57
C LYS A 857 2.54 24.01 -35.22
N ASP A 858 3.82 23.77 -34.96
CA ASP A 858 4.23 23.00 -33.77
C ASP A 858 4.12 23.78 -32.45
N GLU A 859 4.12 25.12 -32.51
CA GLU A 859 3.83 25.99 -31.35
C GLU A 859 2.31 26.09 -31.03
N LYS A 860 1.41 25.56 -31.89
CA LYS A 860 -0.05 25.68 -31.72
C LYS A 860 -0.75 24.39 -31.32
N SER A 861 -1.69 24.54 -30.40
CA SER A 861 -2.67 23.52 -30.04
C SER A 861 -3.95 23.72 -30.84
N TYR A 862 -4.57 22.62 -31.26
CA TYR A 862 -5.75 22.64 -32.15
C TYR A 862 -6.96 22.01 -31.45
N CYS A 863 -8.14 22.61 -31.63
CA CYS A 863 -9.39 22.05 -31.09
C CYS A 863 -10.61 22.34 -31.96
N ILE A 864 -11.65 21.55 -31.73
CA ILE A 864 -12.95 21.60 -32.42
C ILE A 864 -14.01 22.00 -31.40
N LEU A 865 -14.84 22.98 -31.76
CA LEU A 865 -15.99 23.45 -30.97
C LEU A 865 -17.27 23.20 -31.77
N ILE A 866 -18.29 22.62 -31.14
CA ILE A 866 -19.55 22.28 -31.81
C ILE A 866 -20.74 22.69 -30.93
N ASP A 867 -21.42 23.77 -31.31
CA ASP A 867 -22.64 24.25 -30.67
C ASP A 867 -23.87 23.71 -31.41
N PHE A 868 -24.80 23.07 -30.69
CA PHE A 868 -26.05 22.57 -31.28
C PHE A 868 -27.16 22.44 -30.24
N ALA A 869 -28.41 22.35 -30.73
CA ALA A 869 -29.54 21.85 -29.96
C ALA A 869 -29.90 20.44 -30.42
N ALA A 870 -30.20 19.53 -29.50
CA ALA A 870 -30.69 18.19 -29.80
C ALA A 870 -32.08 17.95 -29.18
N GLU A 871 -32.94 17.21 -29.87
CA GLU A 871 -34.28 16.85 -29.39
C GLU A 871 -34.21 15.82 -28.25
N HIS A 872 -33.30 14.87 -28.34
CA HIS A 872 -33.05 13.83 -27.35
C HIS A 872 -31.58 13.78 -26.92
N GLN A 873 -31.28 13.08 -25.83
CA GLN A 873 -29.90 12.71 -25.48
C GLN A 873 -29.32 11.74 -26.53
N GLY A 874 -28.00 11.73 -26.71
CA GLY A 874 -27.33 10.88 -27.70
C GLY A 874 -25.81 10.95 -27.67
N SER A 875 -25.17 10.38 -28.70
CA SER A 875 -23.72 10.32 -28.87
C SER A 875 -23.28 10.86 -30.24
N MET A 876 -22.11 11.51 -30.23
CA MET A 876 -21.41 12.02 -31.40
C MET A 876 -19.95 11.58 -31.32
N THR A 877 -19.44 10.91 -32.36
CA THR A 877 -18.02 10.56 -32.46
C THR A 877 -17.35 11.46 -33.48
N VAL A 878 -16.40 12.26 -33.00
CA VAL A 878 -15.54 13.11 -33.84
C VAL A 878 -14.33 12.28 -34.28
N ILE A 879 -14.08 12.21 -35.58
CA ILE A 879 -12.90 11.56 -36.16
C ILE A 879 -12.05 12.63 -36.83
N THR A 880 -10.76 12.67 -36.50
CA THR A 880 -9.77 13.55 -37.13
C THR A 880 -8.74 12.68 -37.84
N ALA A 881 -8.53 12.93 -39.14
CA ALA A 881 -7.47 12.30 -39.93
C ALA A 881 -6.24 13.21 -39.94
N LEU A 882 -5.14 12.73 -39.35
CA LEU A 882 -3.83 13.37 -39.38
C LEU A 882 -2.90 12.60 -40.33
N ARG A 883 -1.86 13.26 -40.86
CA ARG A 883 -0.82 12.61 -41.65
C ARG A 883 0.54 12.66 -40.95
N LYS A 884 1.16 11.50 -40.82
CA LYS A 884 2.50 11.29 -40.26
C LYS A 884 3.39 10.72 -41.37
N SER A 885 4.24 11.57 -41.96
CA SER A 885 4.92 11.29 -43.24
C SER A 885 3.92 10.96 -44.38
N GLU A 886 3.84 9.72 -44.86
CA GLU A 886 2.84 9.25 -45.83
C GLU A 886 1.66 8.48 -45.19
N GLU A 887 1.75 8.13 -43.90
CA GLU A 887 0.71 7.35 -43.20
C GLU A 887 -0.42 8.24 -42.68
N LYS A 888 -1.67 7.75 -42.79
CA LYS A 888 -2.87 8.40 -42.22
C LYS A 888 -3.18 7.83 -40.84
N VAL A 889 -3.11 8.67 -39.81
CA VAL A 889 -3.51 8.36 -38.44
C VAL A 889 -4.92 8.87 -38.20
N TYR A 890 -5.79 8.03 -37.64
CA TYR A 890 -7.20 8.39 -37.36
C TYR A 890 -7.45 8.45 -35.85
N GLN A 891 -7.53 9.66 -35.30
CA GLN A 891 -7.95 9.88 -33.93
C GLN A 891 -9.49 9.88 -33.84
N LYS A 892 -10.04 9.34 -32.75
CA LYS A 892 -11.50 9.23 -32.54
C LYS A 892 -11.88 9.62 -31.11
N THR A 893 -12.86 10.50 -30.97
CA THR A 893 -13.38 10.96 -29.67
C THR A 893 -14.90 10.81 -29.66
N GLU A 894 -15.41 9.81 -28.93
CA GLU A 894 -16.85 9.66 -28.65
C GLU A 894 -17.24 10.62 -27.51
N MET A 895 -18.30 11.40 -27.71
CA MET A 895 -18.86 12.29 -26.69
C MET A 895 -20.39 12.16 -26.63
N ARG A 896 -20.93 12.31 -25.42
CA ARG A 896 -22.37 12.25 -25.14
C ARG A 896 -22.94 13.64 -24.95
N PHE A 897 -24.19 13.82 -25.35
CA PHE A 897 -24.90 15.09 -25.26
C PHE A 897 -26.33 14.90 -24.73
N SER A 898 -26.91 15.99 -24.24
CA SER A 898 -28.25 16.04 -23.63
C SER A 898 -29.31 16.60 -24.58
N SER A 899 -30.59 16.44 -24.25
CA SER A 899 -31.66 17.19 -24.92
C SER A 899 -31.58 18.68 -24.55
N GLY A 900 -31.89 19.56 -25.50
CA GLY A 900 -31.69 21.01 -25.38
C GLY A 900 -30.33 21.45 -25.93
N LEU A 901 -29.78 22.54 -25.37
CA LEU A 901 -28.56 23.18 -25.88
C LEU A 901 -27.27 22.53 -25.33
N ASN A 902 -26.35 22.20 -26.24
CA ASN A 902 -25.04 21.61 -25.96
C ASN A 902 -23.92 22.42 -26.61
N ASN A 903 -22.73 22.41 -26.00
CA ASN A 903 -21.51 23.08 -26.49
C ASN A 903 -20.34 22.09 -26.37
N LEU A 904 -20.10 21.26 -27.38
CA LEU A 904 -19.06 20.22 -27.34
C LEU A 904 -17.66 20.78 -27.68
N PHE A 905 -16.63 20.18 -27.07
CA PHE A 905 -15.22 20.52 -27.24
C PHE A 905 -14.38 19.24 -27.44
N VAL A 906 -13.56 19.20 -28.49
CA VAL A 906 -12.53 18.15 -28.71
C VAL A 906 -11.18 18.81 -28.88
N MET A 907 -10.22 18.48 -28.01
CA MET A 907 -8.80 18.77 -28.26
C MET A 907 -8.25 17.75 -29.25
N ILE A 908 -7.51 18.21 -30.24
CA ILE A 908 -6.79 17.35 -31.19
C ILE A 908 -5.39 17.13 -30.62
N GLU A 909 -5.13 15.92 -30.14
CA GLU A 909 -3.79 15.53 -29.71
C GLU A 909 -2.87 15.39 -30.92
N ARG A 910 -1.55 15.50 -30.74
CA ARG A 910 -0.57 15.34 -31.82
C ARG A 910 0.67 14.62 -31.33
N GLU A 911 1.12 13.62 -32.07
CA GLU A 911 2.46 13.06 -31.94
C GLU A 911 3.49 13.85 -32.78
N SER A 912 4.77 13.71 -32.43
CA SER A 912 5.87 14.27 -33.22
C SER A 912 5.85 13.75 -34.67
N GLY A 913 5.75 14.67 -35.63
CA GLY A 913 5.64 14.38 -37.06
C GLY A 913 4.22 14.35 -37.63
N GLU A 914 3.18 14.51 -36.80
CA GLU A 914 1.80 14.71 -37.28
C GLU A 914 1.58 16.18 -37.68
N ASN A 915 1.93 16.49 -38.94
CA ASN A 915 2.13 17.86 -39.42
C ASN A 915 1.04 18.35 -40.40
N ILE A 916 0.08 17.49 -40.75
CA ILE A 916 -1.07 17.84 -41.61
C ILE A 916 -2.34 17.24 -41.00
N MET A 917 -3.39 18.04 -40.91
CA MET A 917 -4.77 17.59 -40.68
C MET A 917 -5.47 17.52 -42.05
N GLU A 918 -5.98 16.35 -42.42
CA GLU A 918 -6.57 16.13 -43.74
C GLU A 918 -8.09 16.30 -43.75
N GLU A 919 -8.76 15.75 -42.74
CA GLU A 919 -10.21 15.59 -42.70
C GLU A 919 -10.72 15.59 -41.26
N ILE A 920 -11.91 16.15 -41.05
CA ILE A 920 -12.71 15.98 -39.83
C ILE A 920 -14.07 15.42 -40.26
N GLU A 921 -14.48 14.33 -39.60
CA GLU A 921 -15.72 13.58 -39.82
C GLU A 921 -16.50 13.51 -38.49
N LEU A 922 -17.81 13.82 -38.50
CA LEU A 922 -18.69 13.56 -37.36
C LEU A 922 -19.58 12.37 -37.66
N ARG A 923 -19.65 11.44 -36.72
CA ARG A 923 -20.64 10.34 -36.69
C ARG A 923 -21.70 10.66 -35.66
N LEU A 924 -22.96 10.62 -36.07
CA LEU A 924 -24.13 10.91 -35.24
C LEU A 924 -24.93 9.61 -35.10
N GLN A 925 -25.23 9.21 -33.87
CA GLN A 925 -25.89 7.94 -33.60
C GLN A 925 -27.36 8.12 -33.21
N GLU A 926 -28.22 7.38 -33.92
CA GLU A 926 -29.61 7.07 -33.61
C GLU A 926 -30.63 8.23 -33.60
N ASN A 927 -31.91 7.82 -33.62
CA ASN A 927 -33.14 8.58 -33.84
C ASN A 927 -33.22 9.92 -33.06
N ASN A 928 -32.75 11.01 -33.68
CA ASN A 928 -32.63 12.32 -33.03
C ASN A 928 -32.67 13.45 -34.08
N GLN A 929 -33.14 14.63 -33.68
CA GLN A 929 -33.08 15.84 -34.49
C GLN A 929 -32.06 16.82 -33.91
N ILE A 930 -31.00 17.09 -34.66
CA ILE A 930 -29.91 17.99 -34.27
C ILE A 930 -29.99 19.27 -35.11
N ARG A 931 -30.14 20.40 -34.43
CA ARG A 931 -30.01 21.75 -34.98
C ARG A 931 -28.62 22.30 -34.66
N PHE A 932 -27.71 22.30 -35.63
CA PHE A 932 -26.40 22.90 -35.46
C PHE A 932 -26.51 24.43 -35.39
N LEU A 933 -25.63 25.06 -34.59
CA LEU A 933 -25.61 26.51 -34.33
C LEU A 933 -24.25 27.11 -34.69
N SER A 934 -23.17 26.40 -34.38
CA SER A 934 -21.82 26.71 -34.86
C SER A 934 -20.95 25.45 -34.85
N LEU A 935 -20.05 25.33 -35.82
CA LEU A 935 -18.94 24.40 -35.77
C LEU A 935 -17.66 25.16 -36.10
N LYS A 936 -16.66 25.09 -35.23
CA LYS A 936 -15.37 25.76 -35.43
C LYS A 936 -14.20 24.81 -35.25
N VAL A 937 -13.13 25.07 -36.02
CA VAL A 937 -11.80 24.51 -35.80
C VAL A 937 -10.88 25.71 -35.54
N ILE A 938 -10.18 25.71 -34.41
CA ILE A 938 -9.30 26.81 -34.01
C ILE A 938 -7.91 26.31 -33.62
N GLY A 939 -6.89 27.11 -33.91
CA GLY A 939 -5.52 26.94 -33.46
C GLY A 939 -5.14 28.08 -32.51
N GLU A 940 -4.77 27.74 -31.28
CA GLU A 940 -4.36 28.70 -30.25
C GLU A 940 -2.95 28.35 -29.75
N ASP A 941 -2.12 29.36 -29.49
CA ASP A 941 -0.81 29.18 -28.81
C ASP A 941 -1.00 28.68 -27.36
N LEU A 942 -2.14 29.04 -26.75
CA LEU A 942 -2.54 28.68 -25.40
C LEU A 942 -4.01 28.24 -25.41
N PRO A 943 -4.30 26.93 -25.57
CA PRO A 943 -5.64 26.43 -25.88
C PRO A 943 -6.58 26.58 -24.68
N ARG A 944 -7.67 27.33 -24.87
CA ARG A 944 -8.60 27.64 -23.77
C ARG A 944 -9.19 26.41 -23.12
N ASP A 945 -9.35 26.49 -21.82
CA ASP A 945 -10.11 25.49 -21.07
C ASP A 945 -11.62 25.64 -21.34
N TYR A 946 -12.11 24.95 -22.37
CA TYR A 946 -13.53 24.71 -22.63
C TYR A 946 -14.07 23.45 -21.90
N PHE A 947 -13.20 22.68 -21.25
CA PHE A 947 -13.53 21.42 -20.59
C PHE A 947 -14.19 21.67 -19.22
N SER A 948 -13.63 22.59 -18.41
CA SER A 948 -14.18 22.97 -17.10
C SER A 948 -15.58 23.58 -17.16
N PHE A 949 -16.05 24.04 -18.33
CA PHE A 949 -17.40 24.58 -18.53
C PHE A 949 -18.43 23.53 -18.95
N GLN A 950 -18.03 22.28 -19.21
CA GLN A 950 -18.95 21.20 -19.58
C GLN A 950 -19.87 20.83 -18.42
N PRO A 951 -21.15 20.45 -18.67
CA PRO A 951 -22.03 19.96 -17.63
C PRO A 951 -21.54 18.58 -17.15
N VAL A 952 -21.24 18.48 -15.85
CA VAL A 952 -20.81 17.23 -15.20
C VAL A 952 -21.93 16.63 -14.35
N ASP A 953 -22.00 15.30 -14.32
CA ASP A 953 -22.97 14.53 -13.52
C ASP A 953 -22.26 13.72 -12.44
N PHE A 954 -22.53 14.03 -11.17
CA PHE A 954 -21.88 13.37 -10.02
C PHE A 954 -22.79 12.35 -9.34
N ASN A 955 -22.40 11.08 -9.34
CA ASN A 955 -23.07 10.05 -8.55
C ASN A 955 -22.63 10.13 -7.08
N LEU A 956 -23.53 10.60 -6.23
CA LEU A 956 -23.33 10.75 -4.78
C LEU A 956 -23.82 9.53 -3.99
N LYS A 957 -24.40 8.51 -4.64
CA LYS A 957 -25.01 7.31 -4.01
C LYS A 957 -25.90 7.68 -2.81
N LYS A 958 -25.46 7.40 -1.58
CA LYS A 958 -26.16 7.74 -0.32
C LYS A 958 -25.56 8.93 0.46
N ILE A 959 -24.52 9.60 -0.03
CA ILE A 959 -23.93 10.77 0.68
C ILE A 959 -25.00 11.80 1.10
N PRO A 960 -25.99 12.16 0.24
CA PRO A 960 -27.00 13.15 0.61
C PRO A 960 -27.91 12.68 1.76
N PHE A 961 -28.18 11.37 1.85
CA PHE A 961 -28.95 10.78 2.95
C PHE A 961 -28.17 10.84 4.28
N TYR A 962 -26.86 10.60 4.27
CA TYR A 962 -26.06 10.71 5.48
C TYR A 962 -25.87 12.16 5.93
N TRP A 963 -25.59 13.09 5.02
CA TRP A 963 -25.62 14.53 5.30
C TRP A 963 -27.01 15.07 5.68
N GLY A 964 -28.09 14.40 5.28
CA GLY A 964 -29.46 14.82 5.60
C GLY A 964 -29.92 14.41 7.01
N ASN A 965 -29.48 13.26 7.51
CA ASN A 965 -30.06 12.63 8.71
C ASN A 965 -29.05 12.25 9.81
N TYR A 966 -27.73 12.30 9.56
CA TYR A 966 -26.68 11.82 10.49
C TYR A 966 -25.46 12.75 10.62
N ASP A 967 -25.53 13.95 10.04
CA ASP A 967 -24.56 15.05 10.23
C ASP A 967 -24.67 15.60 11.67
N ASP A 968 -23.59 16.20 12.19
CA ASP A 968 -23.59 16.79 13.55
C ASP A 968 -24.62 17.92 13.64
N GLU A 969 -25.50 17.91 14.64
CA GLU A 969 -26.53 18.95 14.80
C GLU A 969 -25.91 20.37 14.88
N ASN A 970 -24.71 20.52 15.44
CA ASN A 970 -23.98 21.79 15.55
C ASN A 970 -23.36 22.28 14.22
N LEU A 971 -23.28 21.41 13.21
CA LEU A 971 -22.90 21.77 11.84
C LEU A 971 -24.14 21.90 10.96
N ALA A 972 -25.10 21.00 11.10
CA ALA A 972 -26.37 21.02 10.37
C ALA A 972 -27.23 22.25 10.71
N SER A 973 -27.13 22.81 11.93
CA SER A 973 -27.83 24.01 12.35
C SER A 973 -27.25 25.33 11.81
N LYS A 974 -26.12 25.31 11.10
CA LYS A 974 -25.49 26.52 10.55
C LYS A 974 -26.11 26.95 9.22
N SER A 975 -26.50 26.01 8.37
CA SER A 975 -26.97 26.29 7.01
C SER A 975 -28.29 27.08 7.04
N LYS A 976 -28.25 28.35 6.66
CA LYS A 976 -29.42 29.25 6.63
C LYS A 976 -30.30 28.94 5.42
N VAL A 977 -31.62 28.85 5.60
CA VAL A 977 -32.56 28.78 4.46
C VAL A 977 -32.49 30.08 3.65
N LEU A 978 -32.12 29.98 2.38
CA LEU A 978 -32.11 31.09 1.41
C LEU A 978 -33.42 31.15 0.61
N ASN A 979 -33.99 29.99 0.28
CA ASN A 979 -35.25 29.90 -0.44
C ASN A 979 -35.95 28.55 -0.20
N VAL A 980 -37.29 28.53 -0.25
CA VAL A 980 -38.09 27.29 -0.25
C VAL A 980 -38.68 27.13 -1.65
N ILE A 981 -38.20 26.11 -2.37
CA ILE A 981 -38.53 25.83 -3.78
C ILE A 981 -39.82 25.02 -3.88
N VAL A 982 -40.06 24.13 -2.91
CA VAL A 982 -41.30 23.36 -2.74
C VAL A 982 -41.62 23.29 -1.24
N ASP A 983 -42.86 23.60 -0.85
CA ASP A 983 -43.36 23.53 0.53
C ASP A 983 -44.65 22.70 0.69
N ASN A 984 -45.12 22.10 -0.41
CA ASN A 984 -46.33 21.28 -0.46
C ASN A 984 -45.99 19.87 -0.98
N ALA A 985 -46.76 18.87 -0.53
CA ALA A 985 -46.57 17.49 -0.96
C ALA A 985 -46.81 17.32 -2.48
N LEU A 986 -45.86 16.68 -3.16
CA LEU A 986 -45.82 16.51 -4.61
C LEU A 986 -45.31 15.11 -4.96
N ASN A 987 -46.06 14.39 -5.80
CA ASN A 987 -45.66 13.09 -6.32
C ASN A 987 -45.05 13.24 -7.72
N VAL A 988 -43.83 12.72 -7.92
CA VAL A 988 -43.15 12.69 -9.21
C VAL A 988 -43.08 11.25 -9.69
N LYS A 989 -43.51 10.99 -10.93
CA LYS A 989 -43.56 9.64 -11.50
C LYS A 989 -42.19 9.16 -11.97
N ALA A 990 -41.96 7.85 -11.90
CA ALA A 990 -40.83 7.21 -12.56
C ALA A 990 -40.79 7.55 -14.07
N GLY A 991 -39.59 7.78 -14.60
CA GLY A 991 -39.36 8.10 -16.01
C GLY A 991 -39.81 9.51 -16.45
N HIS A 992 -40.18 10.40 -15.53
CA HIS A 992 -40.63 11.76 -15.84
C HIS A 992 -39.73 12.81 -15.16
N GLU A 993 -39.22 13.78 -15.93
CA GLU A 993 -38.53 14.94 -15.35
C GLU A 993 -39.55 16.02 -14.96
N ILE A 994 -39.48 16.51 -13.73
CA ILE A 994 -40.18 17.73 -13.29
C ILE A 994 -39.17 18.85 -13.05
N ARG A 995 -39.52 20.09 -13.43
CA ARG A 995 -38.68 21.28 -13.26
C ARG A 995 -39.30 22.27 -12.28
N PHE A 996 -38.45 22.84 -11.44
CA PHE A 996 -38.77 23.85 -10.43
C PHE A 996 -37.98 25.12 -10.72
N ARG A 997 -38.58 26.30 -10.53
CA ARG A 997 -37.87 27.58 -10.67
C ARG A 997 -36.94 27.82 -9.48
N LEU A 998 -35.71 28.24 -9.76
CA LEU A 998 -34.76 28.71 -8.75
C LEU A 998 -34.89 30.22 -8.52
N PRO A 999 -34.53 30.74 -7.34
CA PRO A 999 -34.37 32.17 -7.13
C PRO A 999 -33.26 32.73 -8.03
N GLU A 1000 -33.44 33.94 -8.53
CA GLU A 1000 -32.42 34.63 -9.32
C GLU A 1000 -31.27 35.10 -8.41
N ASN A 1001 -30.03 34.75 -8.77
CA ASN A 1001 -28.80 35.12 -8.07
C ASN A 1001 -28.82 34.81 -6.56
N PRO A 1002 -28.95 33.52 -6.15
CA PRO A 1002 -28.86 33.15 -4.74
C PRO A 1002 -27.47 33.51 -4.18
N ASP A 1003 -27.43 33.76 -2.87
CA ASP A 1003 -26.16 33.95 -2.16
C ASP A 1003 -25.32 32.67 -2.22
N LYS A 1004 -24.14 32.76 -2.83
CA LYS A 1004 -23.17 31.67 -2.96
C LYS A 1004 -21.96 31.85 -2.02
N SER A 1005 -21.94 32.88 -1.16
CA SER A 1005 -20.76 33.31 -0.40
C SER A 1005 -20.07 32.18 0.39
N GLU A 1006 -20.85 31.29 1.01
CA GLU A 1006 -20.39 30.13 1.78
C GLU A 1006 -20.47 28.79 1.02
N GLY A 1007 -20.95 28.82 -0.23
CA GLY A 1007 -21.46 27.65 -0.96
C GLY A 1007 -22.97 27.51 -0.81
N ASN A 1008 -23.55 26.39 -1.28
CA ASN A 1008 -24.99 26.13 -1.20
C ASN A 1008 -25.31 24.65 -1.02
N TYR A 1009 -26.40 24.35 -0.32
CA TYR A 1009 -27.04 23.03 -0.32
C TYR A 1009 -28.44 23.08 -0.93
N ILE A 1010 -28.82 22.02 -1.63
CA ILE A 1010 -30.22 21.65 -1.87
C ILE A 1010 -30.61 20.61 -0.82
N LEU A 1011 -31.62 20.89 0.00
CA LEU A 1011 -32.19 19.97 0.97
C LEU A 1011 -33.56 19.49 0.47
N ILE A 1012 -33.67 18.19 0.18
CA ILE A 1012 -34.91 17.54 -0.25
C ILE A 1012 -35.44 16.72 0.93
N THR A 1013 -36.72 16.87 1.28
CA THR A 1013 -37.43 16.00 2.22
C THR A 1013 -38.40 15.12 1.43
N ALA A 1014 -38.10 13.83 1.29
CA ALA A 1014 -38.81 12.92 0.39
C ALA A 1014 -38.74 11.44 0.83
N LYS A 1015 -39.52 10.59 0.17
CA LYS A 1015 -39.43 9.12 0.21
C LYS A 1015 -39.79 8.53 -1.16
N ALA A 1016 -39.34 7.31 -1.43
CA ALA A 1016 -39.78 6.55 -2.60
C ALA A 1016 -41.12 5.85 -2.32
N ALA A 1017 -41.83 5.44 -3.39
CA ALA A 1017 -43.00 4.56 -3.28
C ALA A 1017 -42.64 3.22 -2.59
N GLN A 1018 -43.63 2.60 -1.95
CA GLN A 1018 -43.42 1.34 -1.22
C GLN A 1018 -42.96 0.22 -2.16
N GLY A 1019 -41.88 -0.47 -1.77
CA GLY A 1019 -41.40 -1.70 -2.41
C GLY A 1019 -39.96 -1.64 -2.91
N SER A 1020 -39.48 -0.47 -3.34
CA SER A 1020 -38.11 -0.31 -3.84
C SER A 1020 -37.59 1.12 -3.71
N ASN A 1021 -36.34 1.27 -3.25
CA ASN A 1021 -35.59 2.50 -3.42
C ASN A 1021 -35.47 2.86 -4.90
N THR A 1022 -35.44 4.16 -5.22
CA THR A 1022 -35.15 4.64 -6.58
C THR A 1022 -33.93 5.53 -6.57
N ASP A 1023 -33.11 5.41 -7.61
CA ASP A 1023 -32.17 6.46 -7.95
C ASP A 1023 -32.92 7.63 -8.58
N VAL A 1024 -32.44 8.84 -8.31
CA VAL A 1024 -32.99 10.10 -8.82
C VAL A 1024 -31.86 10.92 -9.41
N ILE A 1025 -32.07 11.45 -10.61
CA ILE A 1025 -31.18 12.43 -11.25
C ILE A 1025 -31.74 13.82 -10.94
N MET A 1026 -30.88 14.71 -10.44
CA MET A 1026 -31.18 16.11 -10.15
C MET A 1026 -30.31 16.98 -11.06
N ASN A 1027 -30.89 17.54 -12.13
CA ASN A 1027 -30.18 18.48 -13.02
C ASN A 1027 -30.41 19.92 -12.54
N TYR A 1028 -29.55 20.84 -12.96
CA TYR A 1028 -29.80 22.29 -12.88
C TYR A 1028 -29.30 23.00 -14.13
N GLY A 1029 -29.84 24.17 -14.42
CA GLY A 1029 -29.51 24.87 -15.66
C GLY A 1029 -30.11 26.26 -15.79
N LYS A 1030 -30.03 26.78 -17.01
CA LYS A 1030 -30.64 28.03 -17.43
C LYS A 1030 -31.45 27.82 -18.70
N SER A 1031 -32.75 28.09 -18.63
CA SER A 1031 -33.65 28.02 -19.80
C SER A 1031 -33.55 26.66 -20.51
N GLU A 1032 -33.05 26.57 -21.75
CA GLU A 1032 -32.86 25.29 -22.47
C GLU A 1032 -31.49 24.61 -22.25
N LYS A 1033 -30.56 25.20 -21.49
CA LYS A 1033 -29.21 24.66 -21.26
C LYS A 1033 -29.09 24.02 -19.87
N LYS A 1034 -28.65 22.75 -19.83
CA LYS A 1034 -28.15 22.09 -18.61
C LYS A 1034 -26.76 22.63 -18.25
N ASN A 1035 -26.55 22.95 -16.97
CA ASN A 1035 -25.26 23.42 -16.44
C ASN A 1035 -24.55 22.34 -15.60
N GLY A 1036 -25.28 21.38 -15.03
CA GLY A 1036 -24.72 20.21 -14.36
C GLY A 1036 -25.81 19.34 -13.75
N GLY A 1037 -25.42 18.29 -13.03
CA GLY A 1037 -26.36 17.42 -12.32
C GLY A 1037 -25.72 16.45 -11.33
N PHE A 1038 -26.58 15.75 -10.60
CA PHE A 1038 -26.23 14.81 -9.54
C PHE A 1038 -27.14 13.59 -9.60
N SER A 1039 -26.65 12.40 -9.24
CA SER A 1039 -27.49 11.23 -9.01
C SER A 1039 -27.31 10.66 -7.60
N PHE A 1040 -28.40 10.27 -6.96
CA PHE A 1040 -28.42 9.75 -5.60
C PHE A 1040 -29.65 8.86 -5.36
N ASN A 1041 -29.60 8.03 -4.31
CA ASN A 1041 -30.63 7.06 -3.97
C ASN A 1041 -31.62 7.63 -2.94
N ILE A 1042 -32.92 7.52 -3.20
CA ILE A 1042 -34.01 7.82 -2.25
C ILE A 1042 -34.56 6.51 -1.68
N SER A 1043 -34.65 6.45 -0.34
CA SER A 1043 -35.14 5.30 0.42
C SER A 1043 -36.66 5.09 0.30
N SER A 1044 -37.10 3.84 0.23
CA SER A 1044 -38.51 3.42 0.32
C SER A 1044 -38.97 3.12 1.75
N GLU A 1045 -38.24 3.60 2.76
CA GLU A 1045 -38.70 3.62 4.15
C GLU A 1045 -40.02 4.41 4.30
N PRO A 1046 -40.88 4.07 5.29
CA PRO A 1046 -42.19 4.69 5.44
C PRO A 1046 -42.12 6.18 5.84
N ASP A 1047 -41.09 6.57 6.60
CA ASP A 1047 -40.88 7.96 7.01
C ASP A 1047 -40.20 8.78 5.91
N LEU A 1048 -40.62 10.02 5.76
CA LEU A 1048 -39.91 11.02 4.95
C LEU A 1048 -38.50 11.25 5.50
N LYS A 1049 -37.49 11.13 4.65
CA LYS A 1049 -36.08 11.33 4.99
C LYS A 1049 -35.54 12.60 4.33
N LYS A 1050 -34.47 13.15 4.90
CA LYS A 1050 -33.75 14.30 4.35
C LYS A 1050 -32.63 13.86 3.41
N TYR A 1051 -32.40 14.62 2.35
CA TYR A 1051 -31.29 14.44 1.41
C TYR A 1051 -30.65 15.81 1.18
N LYS A 1052 -29.42 16.02 1.68
CA LYS A 1052 -28.69 17.30 1.64
C LYS A 1052 -27.57 17.20 0.58
N ILE A 1053 -27.74 17.83 -0.59
CA ILE A 1053 -26.79 17.84 -1.71
C ILE A 1053 -26.03 19.18 -1.69
N ARG A 1054 -24.69 19.18 -1.60
CA ARG A 1054 -23.88 20.41 -1.71
C ARG A 1054 -23.71 20.79 -3.19
N ILE A 1055 -24.72 21.43 -3.76
CA ILE A 1055 -24.77 21.78 -5.20
C ILE A 1055 -23.57 22.62 -5.66
N SER A 1056 -22.94 23.35 -4.74
CA SER A 1056 -21.72 24.13 -4.98
C SER A 1056 -20.43 23.31 -5.20
N THR A 1057 -20.45 21.97 -5.16
CA THR A 1057 -19.29 21.13 -5.54
C THR A 1057 -19.01 21.12 -7.05
N GLN A 1058 -19.80 21.81 -7.86
CA GLN A 1058 -19.60 21.92 -9.32
C GLN A 1058 -19.37 23.38 -9.73
N PHE A 1059 -18.32 23.61 -10.54
CA PHE A 1059 -17.95 24.95 -11.00
C PHE A 1059 -19.09 25.69 -11.71
N ASN A 1060 -19.87 25.00 -12.54
CA ASN A 1060 -20.98 25.60 -13.27
C ASN A 1060 -22.12 26.10 -12.35
N TRP A 1061 -22.26 25.61 -11.12
CA TRP A 1061 -23.15 26.23 -10.13
C TRP A 1061 -22.69 27.65 -9.80
N TRP A 1062 -21.38 27.90 -9.72
CA TRP A 1062 -20.79 29.21 -9.40
C TRP A 1062 -20.81 30.14 -10.62
N ASN A 1063 -20.24 29.66 -11.73
CA ASN A 1063 -19.97 30.44 -12.93
C ASN A 1063 -21.24 30.82 -13.71
N SER A 1064 -22.25 29.94 -13.73
CA SER A 1064 -23.50 30.20 -14.44
C SER A 1064 -24.58 30.80 -13.53
N SER A 1065 -25.43 31.64 -14.13
CA SER A 1065 -26.77 31.90 -13.59
C SER A 1065 -27.65 30.69 -13.83
N ASN A 1066 -28.38 30.21 -12.82
CA ASN A 1066 -29.29 29.07 -12.93
C ASN A 1066 -30.71 29.55 -12.61
N ASP A 1067 -31.68 29.22 -13.46
CA ASP A 1067 -33.10 29.60 -13.30
C ASP A 1067 -34.02 28.39 -13.03
N TRP A 1068 -33.52 27.15 -13.21
CA TRP A 1068 -34.24 25.93 -12.85
C TRP A 1068 -33.38 24.85 -12.18
N LEU A 1069 -34.07 24.04 -11.38
CA LEU A 1069 -33.65 22.75 -10.82
C LEU A 1069 -34.62 21.69 -11.34
N SER A 1070 -34.18 20.45 -11.58
CA SER A 1070 -35.07 19.35 -11.97
C SER A 1070 -34.88 18.11 -11.11
N LEU A 1071 -35.88 17.22 -11.12
CA LEU A 1071 -35.79 15.88 -10.56
C LEU A 1071 -36.40 14.87 -11.54
N TYR A 1072 -35.68 13.77 -11.77
CA TYR A 1072 -36.05 12.65 -12.63
C TYR A 1072 -35.87 11.33 -11.87
N PRO A 1073 -36.94 10.70 -11.38
CA PRO A 1073 -36.88 9.39 -10.70
C PRO A 1073 -36.74 8.28 -11.74
N ILE A 1074 -35.76 7.38 -11.57
CA ILE A 1074 -35.47 6.36 -12.58
C ILE A 1074 -36.43 5.17 -12.53
N SER A 1075 -36.66 4.59 -11.34
CA SER A 1075 -37.27 3.26 -11.20
C SER A 1075 -38.52 3.20 -10.31
N SER A 1076 -38.83 4.25 -9.54
CA SER A 1076 -40.04 4.31 -8.72
C SER A 1076 -40.50 5.76 -8.54
N ASP A 1077 -41.80 5.95 -8.32
CA ASP A 1077 -42.37 7.26 -7.98
C ASP A 1077 -41.80 7.76 -6.64
N ILE A 1078 -41.69 9.08 -6.48
CA ILE A 1078 -41.25 9.72 -5.23
C ILE A 1078 -42.29 10.71 -4.70
N GLU A 1079 -42.52 10.69 -3.38
CA GLU A 1079 -43.29 11.69 -2.65
C GLU A 1079 -42.31 12.71 -2.06
N ILE A 1080 -42.36 13.94 -2.55
CA ILE A 1080 -41.57 15.08 -2.08
C ILE A 1080 -42.45 15.92 -1.18
N LYS A 1081 -42.04 16.15 0.07
CA LYS A 1081 -42.71 17.10 0.99
C LYS A 1081 -42.14 18.50 0.88
N LYS A 1082 -40.82 18.63 0.73
CA LYS A 1082 -40.13 19.94 0.73
C LYS A 1082 -38.85 19.92 -0.10
N ILE A 1083 -38.53 21.04 -0.74
CA ILE A 1083 -37.22 21.32 -1.35
C ILE A 1083 -36.78 22.72 -0.90
N GLU A 1084 -35.59 22.83 -0.33
CA GLU A 1084 -35.02 24.07 0.19
C GLU A 1084 -33.63 24.32 -0.40
N LEU A 1085 -33.34 25.58 -0.73
CA LEU A 1085 -32.00 26.06 -1.02
C LEU A 1085 -31.43 26.71 0.25
N LEU A 1086 -30.29 26.23 0.71
CA LEU A 1086 -29.58 26.70 1.91
C LEU A 1086 -28.27 27.39 1.53
N SER A 1087 -27.75 28.23 2.44
CA SER A 1087 -26.33 28.61 2.45
C SER A 1087 -25.45 27.38 2.66
N GLY A 1088 -24.15 27.55 2.44
CA GLY A 1088 -23.16 26.59 2.89
C GLY A 1088 -22.99 26.61 4.42
N ASP A 1089 -21.81 26.14 4.82
CA ASP A 1089 -21.28 26.16 6.19
C ASP A 1089 -19.85 26.71 6.15
#